data_AF-A0A956K3A6-F1
#
_entry.id   AF-A0A956K3A6-F1
#
_cell.length_a   1.000
_cell.length_b   1.000
_cell.length_c   1.000
_cell.angle_alpha   90.00
_cell.angle_beta   90.00
_cell.angle_gamma   90.00
#
_symmetry.space_group_name_H-M   'P 1'
#
loop_
_entity.id
_entity.type
_entity.pdbx_description
1 polymer ?
#
loop_
_entity_poly.entity_id
_entity_poly.type
_entity_poly.pdbx_seq_one_letter_code
_entity_poly.pdbx_strand_id
1 'polypeptide(L)'
;MWPGWTRLGVVGGAGIAVLLAACGDPPPGRTYYQRNIEPILIQSCAGNTAPCHRADPSDPFQFAAGNFDVTSFENVQKRRDLLTTYGPYQVPPLLIKAVSSQGLSVSYGGDFIDLKIVHVGGSNLTISSDAYLTLLTWLENGATENGLPPPTPPAEGSGLCSTALPSGFDPAPYRAEASFGQFKDSVQPILERCSSGNCHGAPQADFYVTCGADDDQVAFNFSQAWAFVSDPVDQSQLLQVPLAIGAGGLFHTGGDQLAQRSDDTSTDYGKIKAWASAVGPIEFGAGDPGKQFFADYVQPTLIARGCSFQACHSPAASNDLKLRAGSQGFYSAISLEKNYELLRNEFMAMEFPDARRGRAVAKGVFPNHQGIGHRGGSVLEGGGVPTPANCPTTFDPATATAFCVLQRWVDIERQPLLAADMVLPLGDGDTVPIVYVQRQASHVATPLEFDTYQPDSDLLVADATLDAAGAIVSVGAPRSLLDTCAGAASRATVDVRSPDVRYDGDTVTFAMRTGAGDPLGVWTVGLDGGGCTRVTPAQPDQNGLKIHNFDPAWSPDGEWIVFASTRGKAGDGPSRSRKLFLPQSDLWRMRADGTGLEQMTVLTNSEIGPQFMREGRVTMTTEKVSKDFYQLSGRRMNWDLTDYHPLLAQRAESPYGDPDDLAALRPSIGYQQATDVREGSDGSFLIILSDAGARGGAGTLGIFNRSVGPMEVGRDDPGFLASLTIVDPAATGRVGSATQGAYRNPSTLPDGRILVSYTGYAGDLGTATSLDWDLVAIDPHTGARQTLIAGGGSQVDAVLAMKYPPRSLYYNRRQLVFGGSINPSLDGDAVVHMPDAPLVFTLLTGNLRRGRPVDAFRSATQLAIYVEGFAPASTTSGNQDDGRYESRQLFGKVPLRGDGSLKMQVPAQVGVILELQDDSGSPVVTMGEEHQLGPNEQITMGIDMQLFDAVCGGCHGSVSGSELDVIVTPDALTGASQSLSAAETPTRP
;
A
#
# COMPACT_ATOMS: atom_id res chain seq x y z
N MET A 1 47.24 -64.49 -43.26
CA MET A 1 46.79 -65.90 -43.13
C MET A 1 45.28 -65.92 -43.34
N TRP A 2 44.83 -66.37 -44.52
CA TRP A 2 43.50 -67.00 -44.71
C TRP A 2 43.66 -68.50 -44.38
N PRO A 3 42.62 -69.36 -44.21
CA PRO A 3 41.21 -69.32 -44.70
C PRO A 3 40.18 -69.73 -43.59
N GLY A 4 38.85 -69.91 -43.76
CA GLY A 4 38.03 -70.57 -44.79
C GLY A 4 36.55 -70.59 -44.32
N TRP A 5 35.58 -70.17 -45.15
CA TRP A 5 34.56 -70.99 -45.87
C TRP A 5 33.63 -71.81 -44.95
N THR A 6 32.29 -71.70 -45.01
CA THR A 6 31.41 -72.42 -45.97
C THR A 6 29.97 -71.86 -45.99
N ARG A 7 29.20 -72.26 -47.00
CA ARG A 7 27.98 -71.68 -47.60
C ARG A 7 26.64 -72.30 -47.16
N LEU A 8 25.57 -71.52 -47.42
CA LEU A 8 24.22 -71.84 -47.97
C LEU A 8 23.08 -72.33 -47.04
N GLY A 9 21.95 -71.60 -47.12
CA GLY A 9 20.59 -72.04 -46.78
C GLY A 9 19.59 -70.88 -46.81
N VAL A 10 18.78 -70.78 -47.87
CA VAL A 10 17.71 -69.78 -48.08
C VAL A 10 16.34 -70.39 -47.74
N VAL A 11 15.35 -69.51 -47.53
CA VAL A 11 13.88 -69.69 -47.35
C VAL A 11 13.47 -69.82 -45.88
N GLY A 12 12.60 -69.00 -45.28
CA GLY A 12 11.70 -67.95 -45.72
C GLY A 12 10.60 -67.86 -44.64
N GLY A 13 10.26 -66.66 -44.16
CA GLY A 13 9.22 -66.50 -43.15
C GLY A 13 9.14 -65.07 -42.65
N ALA A 14 8.18 -64.31 -43.19
CA ALA A 14 7.88 -62.95 -42.81
C ALA A 14 7.38 -62.88 -41.35
N GLY A 15 8.11 -62.13 -40.53
CA GLY A 15 7.65 -61.62 -39.24
C GLY A 15 8.05 -60.16 -39.16
N ILE A 16 7.12 -59.26 -39.45
CA ILE A 16 7.29 -57.82 -39.19
C ILE A 16 7.30 -57.67 -37.67
N ALA A 17 8.49 -57.61 -37.09
CA ALA A 17 8.69 -57.15 -35.73
C ALA A 17 8.61 -55.61 -35.76
N VAL A 18 7.57 -55.07 -35.13
CA VAL A 18 7.50 -53.65 -34.75
C VAL A 18 8.69 -53.39 -33.84
N LEU A 19 9.72 -52.72 -34.37
CA LEU A 19 10.79 -52.14 -33.57
C LEU A 19 10.18 -51.04 -32.71
N LEU A 20 9.84 -51.40 -31.47
CA LEU A 20 9.78 -50.45 -30.37
C LEU A 20 11.14 -49.75 -30.33
N ALA A 21 11.19 -48.50 -30.78
CA ALA A 21 12.31 -47.62 -30.50
C ALA A 21 12.35 -47.41 -28.99
N ALA A 22 13.13 -48.26 -28.31
CA ALA A 22 13.48 -48.06 -26.92
C ALA A 22 14.21 -46.72 -26.81
N CYS A 23 13.66 -45.82 -25.98
CA CYS A 23 14.36 -44.66 -25.47
C CYS A 23 15.71 -45.12 -24.93
N GLY A 24 16.80 -44.67 -25.53
CA GLY A 24 18.13 -44.88 -24.94
C GLY A 24 18.17 -44.20 -23.58
N ASP A 25 18.71 -44.89 -22.58
CA ASP A 25 18.96 -44.30 -21.26
C ASP A 25 19.73 -42.98 -21.41
N PRO A 26 19.35 -41.93 -20.67
CA PRO A 26 20.05 -40.65 -20.74
C PRO A 26 21.53 -40.83 -20.36
N PRO A 27 22.45 -40.07 -20.98
CA PRO A 27 23.83 -40.05 -20.54
C PRO A 27 23.89 -39.69 -19.05
N PRO A 28 24.72 -40.36 -18.23
CA PRO A 28 24.73 -40.15 -16.79
C PRO A 28 25.07 -38.71 -16.44
N GLY A 29 24.25 -38.10 -15.56
CA GLY A 29 24.57 -36.84 -14.89
C GLY A 29 23.94 -35.56 -15.41
N ARG A 30 23.02 -35.59 -16.41
CA ARG A 30 22.22 -34.40 -16.78
C ARG A 30 20.72 -34.63 -16.77
N THR A 31 19.94 -33.66 -16.28
CA THR A 31 18.47 -33.72 -16.23
C THR A 31 17.83 -33.33 -17.58
N TYR A 32 16.50 -33.49 -17.72
CA TYR A 32 15.80 -33.04 -18.93
C TYR A 32 15.96 -31.53 -19.10
N TYR A 33 15.80 -30.77 -18.00
CA TYR A 33 16.01 -29.33 -17.98
C TYR A 33 17.39 -28.93 -18.52
N GLN A 34 18.46 -29.50 -17.99
CA GLN A 34 19.83 -29.16 -18.39
C GLN A 34 20.12 -29.48 -19.86
N ARG A 35 19.46 -30.48 -20.44
CA ARG A 35 19.64 -30.86 -21.85
C ARG A 35 18.83 -30.00 -22.81
N ASN A 36 17.58 -29.73 -22.47
CA ASN A 36 16.59 -29.23 -23.44
C ASN A 36 16.14 -27.80 -23.16
N ILE A 37 16.19 -27.32 -21.92
CA ILE A 37 15.59 -26.06 -21.48
C ILE A 37 16.66 -25.01 -21.18
N GLU A 38 17.63 -25.36 -20.33
CA GLU A 38 18.73 -24.47 -19.94
C GLU A 38 19.48 -23.85 -21.14
N PRO A 39 19.83 -24.60 -22.20
CA PRO A 39 20.49 -24.00 -23.36
C PRO A 39 19.64 -22.94 -24.07
N ILE A 40 18.32 -23.16 -24.14
CA ILE A 40 17.38 -22.19 -24.75
C ILE A 40 17.36 -20.93 -23.90
N LEU A 41 17.15 -21.05 -22.59
CA LEU A 41 17.07 -19.88 -21.71
C LEU A 41 18.39 -19.10 -21.67
N ILE A 42 19.53 -19.77 -21.60
CA ILE A 42 20.83 -19.10 -21.61
C ILE A 42 21.04 -18.37 -22.94
N GLN A 43 20.81 -19.03 -24.07
CA GLN A 43 21.06 -18.43 -25.38
C GLN A 43 20.09 -17.29 -25.68
N SER A 44 18.79 -17.47 -25.42
CA SER A 44 17.76 -16.50 -25.79
C SER A 44 17.59 -15.38 -24.79
N CYS A 45 17.86 -15.60 -23.49
CA CYS A 45 17.53 -14.64 -22.43
C CYS A 45 18.76 -14.06 -21.73
N ALA A 46 19.85 -14.82 -21.54
CA ALA A 46 21.04 -14.35 -20.83
C ALA A 46 22.23 -13.98 -21.74
N GLY A 47 22.30 -14.55 -22.96
CA GLY A 47 23.47 -14.47 -23.84
C GLY A 47 23.41 -13.44 -24.97
N ASN A 48 22.24 -12.90 -25.30
CA ASN A 48 22.02 -12.10 -26.52
C ASN A 48 21.99 -10.57 -26.33
N THR A 49 21.73 -10.09 -25.11
CA THR A 49 21.77 -8.67 -24.72
C THR A 49 22.49 -8.61 -23.38
N ALA A 50 23.01 -7.45 -22.94
CA ALA A 50 23.69 -7.27 -21.65
C ALA A 50 23.04 -8.11 -20.53
N PRO A 51 23.77 -8.66 -19.54
CA PRO A 51 23.31 -9.79 -18.72
C PRO A 51 22.03 -9.48 -17.91
N CYS A 52 20.86 -9.55 -18.56
CA CYS A 52 19.58 -9.17 -17.99
C CYS A 52 19.07 -10.29 -17.08
N HIS A 53 19.22 -11.55 -17.47
CA HIS A 53 18.71 -12.70 -16.71
C HIS A 53 19.83 -13.53 -16.08
N ARG A 54 20.87 -12.85 -15.60
CA ARG A 54 22.01 -13.45 -14.90
C ARG A 54 22.46 -12.51 -13.80
N ALA A 55 22.46 -12.99 -12.57
CA ALA A 55 23.07 -12.26 -11.47
C ALA A 55 24.61 -12.25 -11.61
N ASP A 56 25.21 -11.11 -11.29
CA ASP A 56 26.65 -11.00 -11.11
C ASP A 56 27.02 -11.51 -9.71
N PRO A 57 27.87 -12.55 -9.56
CA PRO A 57 28.30 -13.03 -8.26
C PRO A 57 29.04 -11.99 -7.41
N SER A 58 29.53 -10.89 -8.01
CA SER A 58 30.17 -9.78 -7.31
C SER A 58 29.19 -8.72 -6.82
N ASP A 59 27.93 -8.74 -7.27
CA ASP A 59 26.87 -7.88 -6.75
C ASP A 59 26.38 -8.41 -5.40
N PRO A 60 26.51 -7.64 -4.30
CA PRO A 60 26.05 -8.05 -2.99
C PRO A 60 24.53 -8.27 -2.91
N PHE A 61 23.75 -7.71 -3.84
CA PHE A 61 22.30 -7.90 -3.92
C PHE A 61 21.89 -9.00 -4.90
N GLN A 62 22.85 -9.59 -5.63
CA GLN A 62 22.61 -10.60 -6.66
C GLN A 62 21.48 -10.21 -7.64
N PHE A 63 21.46 -8.96 -8.09
CA PHE A 63 20.42 -8.47 -8.98
C PHE A 63 20.48 -9.16 -10.35
N ALA A 64 19.32 -9.57 -10.83
CA ALA A 64 19.07 -9.85 -12.24
C ALA A 64 17.84 -9.05 -12.69
N ALA A 65 17.88 -8.48 -13.89
CA ALA A 65 16.76 -7.75 -14.47
C ALA A 65 15.49 -8.62 -14.53
N GLY A 66 14.36 -8.00 -14.20
CA GLY A 66 13.08 -8.70 -14.05
C GLY A 66 13.02 -9.63 -12.82
N ASN A 67 14.02 -9.58 -11.94
CA ASN A 67 14.21 -10.47 -10.81
C ASN A 67 14.18 -11.95 -11.19
N PHE A 68 14.86 -12.31 -12.28
CA PHE A 68 14.79 -13.64 -12.87
C PHE A 68 16.15 -14.06 -13.42
N ASP A 69 16.79 -15.03 -12.77
CA ASP A 69 18.05 -15.63 -13.20
C ASP A 69 17.79 -16.98 -13.87
N VAL A 70 18.31 -17.16 -15.09
CA VAL A 70 18.07 -18.37 -15.90
C VAL A 70 19.25 -19.34 -15.94
N THR A 71 20.27 -19.13 -15.11
CA THR A 71 21.54 -19.85 -15.19
C THR A 71 21.52 -21.22 -14.52
N SER A 72 20.46 -21.55 -13.77
CA SER A 72 20.26 -22.86 -13.15
C SER A 72 18.77 -23.19 -13.05
N PHE A 73 18.45 -24.47 -12.83
CA PHE A 73 17.07 -24.89 -12.56
C PHE A 73 16.54 -24.20 -11.30
N GLU A 74 17.29 -24.27 -10.20
CA GLU A 74 16.92 -23.70 -8.90
C GLU A 74 16.55 -22.21 -8.99
N ASN A 75 17.36 -21.40 -9.68
CA ASN A 75 17.07 -19.97 -9.85
C ASN A 75 15.79 -19.73 -10.66
N VAL A 76 15.56 -20.51 -11.72
CA VAL A 76 14.32 -20.42 -12.50
C VAL A 76 13.10 -20.78 -11.65
N GLN A 77 13.24 -21.78 -10.78
CA GLN A 77 12.16 -22.23 -9.89
C GLN A 77 11.79 -21.21 -8.82
N LYS A 78 12.67 -20.27 -8.45
CA LYS A 78 12.33 -19.16 -7.53
C LYS A 78 11.16 -18.32 -8.07
N ARG A 79 11.03 -18.19 -9.40
CA ARG A 79 10.00 -17.39 -10.06
C ARG A 79 8.90 -18.24 -10.68
N ARG A 80 8.27 -19.09 -9.87
CA ARG A 80 7.12 -19.92 -10.30
C ARG A 80 6.00 -19.11 -10.94
N ASP A 81 5.79 -17.87 -10.49
CA ASP A 81 4.82 -16.91 -11.05
C ASP A 81 5.02 -16.62 -12.56
N LEU A 82 6.23 -16.84 -13.09
CA LEU A 82 6.52 -16.69 -14.52
C LEU A 82 6.30 -17.97 -15.32
N LEU A 83 6.25 -19.12 -14.65
CA LEU A 83 6.23 -20.46 -15.25
C LEU A 83 4.82 -21.05 -15.36
N THR A 84 3.85 -20.46 -14.67
CA THR A 84 2.47 -20.94 -14.63
C THR A 84 1.55 -20.01 -15.41
N THR A 85 0.49 -20.57 -15.99
CA THR A 85 -0.64 -19.78 -16.49
C THR A 85 -1.41 -19.21 -15.30
N TYR A 86 -1.74 -17.92 -15.34
CA TYR A 86 -2.45 -17.26 -14.27
C TYR A 86 -3.51 -16.31 -14.82
N GLY A 87 -4.66 -16.24 -14.14
CA GLY A 87 -5.71 -15.28 -14.45
C GLY A 87 -6.25 -15.45 -15.87
N PRO A 88 -6.30 -14.37 -16.68
CA PRO A 88 -6.91 -14.43 -18.00
C PRO A 88 -5.96 -15.01 -19.07
N TYR A 89 -4.67 -15.16 -18.77
CA TYR A 89 -3.65 -15.47 -19.78
C TYR A 89 -3.57 -16.96 -20.12
N GLN A 90 -3.54 -17.26 -21.43
CA GLN A 90 -3.57 -18.63 -21.98
C GLN A 90 -2.21 -19.34 -21.94
N VAL A 91 -1.11 -18.59 -21.84
CA VAL A 91 0.26 -19.11 -21.74
C VAL A 91 1.01 -18.40 -20.60
N PRO A 92 2.03 -19.03 -19.99
CA PRO A 92 2.75 -18.44 -18.87
C PRO A 92 3.44 -17.10 -19.22
N PRO A 93 3.60 -16.18 -18.24
CA PRO A 93 4.23 -14.87 -18.47
C PRO A 93 5.62 -14.93 -19.10
N LEU A 94 6.41 -15.98 -18.83
CA LEU A 94 7.71 -16.21 -19.46
C LEU A 94 7.61 -16.18 -20.99
N LEU A 95 6.64 -16.90 -21.57
CA LEU A 95 6.44 -16.97 -23.02
C LEU A 95 5.86 -15.67 -23.57
N ILE A 96 4.90 -15.07 -22.86
CA ILE A 96 4.30 -13.78 -23.24
C ILE A 96 5.39 -12.72 -23.41
N LYS A 97 6.30 -12.63 -22.43
CA LYS A 97 7.41 -11.68 -22.43
C LYS A 97 8.47 -12.04 -23.47
N ALA A 98 8.80 -13.33 -23.62
CA ALA A 98 9.82 -13.78 -24.57
C ALA A 98 9.47 -13.45 -26.03
N VAL A 99 8.19 -13.44 -26.41
CA VAL A 99 7.74 -13.04 -27.76
C VAL A 99 7.24 -11.59 -27.84
N SER A 100 7.35 -10.82 -26.75
CA SER A 100 6.77 -9.46 -26.62
C SER A 100 5.31 -9.40 -27.08
N SER A 101 4.50 -10.38 -26.67
CA SER A 101 3.09 -10.55 -27.04
C SER A 101 2.76 -10.69 -28.52
N GLN A 102 3.75 -10.79 -29.43
CA GLN A 102 3.47 -10.88 -30.85
C GLN A 102 2.68 -12.15 -31.20
N GLY A 103 1.49 -11.97 -31.77
CA GLY A 103 0.60 -13.07 -32.15
C GLY A 103 -0.10 -13.77 -30.98
N LEU A 104 -0.11 -13.15 -29.79
CA LEU A 104 -0.83 -13.66 -28.62
C LEU A 104 -2.05 -12.79 -28.30
N SER A 105 -3.15 -13.45 -27.96
CA SER A 105 -4.39 -12.81 -27.55
C SER A 105 -4.95 -13.46 -26.28
N VAL A 106 -5.89 -12.76 -25.64
CA VAL A 106 -6.64 -13.23 -24.48
C VAL A 106 -8.13 -13.20 -24.78
N SER A 107 -8.88 -14.18 -24.29
CA SER A 107 -10.35 -14.15 -24.34
C SER A 107 -10.87 -13.19 -23.27
N TYR A 108 -11.91 -12.42 -23.56
CA TYR A 108 -12.65 -11.62 -22.58
C TYR A 108 -14.07 -11.40 -23.08
N GLY A 109 -15.08 -11.80 -22.31
CA GLY A 109 -16.48 -11.61 -22.70
C GLY A 109 -16.88 -12.28 -24.02
N GLY A 110 -16.12 -13.30 -24.47
CA GLY A 110 -16.32 -13.98 -25.75
C GLY A 110 -15.49 -13.42 -26.92
N ASP A 111 -14.86 -12.25 -26.74
CA ASP A 111 -13.98 -11.63 -27.74
C ASP A 111 -12.50 -11.98 -27.49
N PHE A 112 -11.68 -11.87 -28.53
CA PHE A 112 -10.22 -11.98 -28.43
C PHE A 112 -9.57 -10.60 -28.48
N ILE A 113 -8.76 -10.30 -27.47
CA ILE A 113 -8.02 -9.04 -27.34
C ILE A 113 -6.53 -9.33 -27.52
N ASP A 114 -5.87 -8.60 -28.41
CA ASP A 114 -4.42 -8.70 -28.59
C ASP A 114 -3.67 -8.21 -27.35
N LEU A 115 -2.68 -9.00 -26.92
CA LEU A 115 -1.79 -8.61 -25.84
C LEU A 115 -0.81 -7.54 -26.33
N LYS A 116 -0.59 -6.51 -25.49
CA LYS A 116 0.31 -5.37 -25.76
C LYS A 116 1.34 -5.24 -24.63
N ILE A 117 1.95 -6.36 -24.29
CA ILE A 117 2.89 -6.47 -23.16
C ILE A 117 4.31 -6.44 -23.71
N VAL A 118 5.01 -5.37 -23.39
CA VAL A 118 6.39 -5.17 -23.82
C VAL A 118 7.39 -5.87 -22.90
N HIS A 119 8.48 -6.33 -23.49
CA HIS A 119 9.68 -6.77 -22.81
C HIS A 119 10.81 -5.77 -23.11
N VAL A 120 11.58 -5.38 -22.10
CA VAL A 120 12.60 -4.32 -22.24
C VAL A 120 13.68 -4.68 -23.27
N GLY A 121 14.04 -5.96 -23.35
CA GLY A 121 14.97 -6.49 -24.36
C GLY A 121 14.34 -6.72 -25.73
N GLY A 122 13.07 -6.38 -25.94
CA GLY A 122 12.31 -6.73 -27.13
C GLY A 122 11.95 -8.21 -27.19
N SER A 123 11.55 -8.66 -28.39
CA SER A 123 11.19 -10.05 -28.65
C SER A 123 12.43 -10.91 -28.84
N ASN A 124 12.57 -11.94 -28.00
CA ASN A 124 13.69 -12.89 -27.99
C ASN A 124 13.36 -14.20 -28.73
N LEU A 125 12.07 -14.51 -28.89
CA LEU A 125 11.57 -15.74 -29.51
C LEU A 125 10.41 -15.42 -30.48
N THR A 126 10.11 -16.35 -31.38
CA THR A 126 8.89 -16.33 -32.20
C THR A 126 7.99 -17.52 -31.83
N ILE A 127 6.67 -17.34 -31.93
CA ILE A 127 5.67 -18.36 -31.53
C ILE A 127 5.80 -19.69 -32.29
N SER A 128 6.44 -19.67 -33.46
CA SER A 128 6.65 -20.84 -34.32
C SER A 128 8.05 -21.44 -34.21
N SER A 129 8.93 -20.88 -33.37
CA SER A 129 10.29 -21.40 -33.20
C SER A 129 10.31 -22.70 -32.39
N ASP A 130 11.23 -23.61 -32.73
CA ASP A 130 11.44 -24.85 -31.98
C ASP A 130 11.73 -24.57 -30.49
N ALA A 131 12.45 -23.47 -30.22
CA ALA A 131 12.73 -23.01 -28.86
C ALA A 131 11.44 -22.67 -28.09
N TYR A 132 10.53 -21.90 -28.70
CA TYR A 132 9.25 -21.56 -28.09
C TYR A 132 8.39 -22.79 -27.83
N LEU A 133 8.26 -23.69 -28.82
CA LEU A 133 7.44 -24.90 -28.67
C LEU A 133 8.00 -25.85 -27.62
N THR A 134 9.34 -25.99 -27.54
CA THR A 134 9.99 -26.79 -26.50
C THR A 134 9.73 -26.24 -25.11
N LEU A 135 9.83 -24.91 -24.93
CA LEU A 135 9.51 -24.25 -23.66
C LEU A 135 8.02 -24.39 -23.32
N LEU A 136 7.12 -24.22 -24.29
CA LEU A 136 5.68 -24.39 -24.09
C LEU A 136 5.35 -25.78 -23.54
N THR A 137 5.83 -26.85 -24.19
CA THR A 137 5.61 -28.22 -23.73
C THR A 137 6.19 -28.46 -22.33
N TRP A 138 7.37 -27.91 -22.04
CA TRP A 138 7.97 -28.03 -20.70
C TRP A 138 7.15 -27.32 -19.62
N LEU A 139 6.62 -26.13 -19.91
CA LEU A 139 5.77 -25.36 -19.01
C LEU A 139 4.41 -26.05 -18.80
N GLU A 140 3.80 -26.59 -19.86
CA GLU A 140 2.57 -27.40 -19.79
C GLU A 140 2.77 -28.66 -18.93
N ASN A 141 3.98 -29.23 -18.92
CA ASN A 141 4.37 -30.32 -18.03
C ASN A 141 4.80 -29.86 -16.62
N GLY A 142 4.41 -28.66 -16.19
CA GLY A 142 4.62 -28.14 -14.83
C GLY A 142 6.03 -27.61 -14.56
N ALA A 143 6.82 -27.35 -15.61
CA ALA A 143 8.17 -26.83 -15.53
C ALA A 143 9.12 -27.67 -14.64
N THR A 144 8.95 -28.99 -14.67
CA THR A 144 9.69 -29.94 -13.82
C THR A 144 11.10 -30.21 -14.36
N GLU A 145 12.01 -30.63 -13.48
CA GLU A 145 13.40 -30.90 -13.86
C GLU A 145 13.54 -32.09 -14.83
N ASN A 146 12.62 -33.06 -14.70
CA ASN A 146 12.55 -34.27 -15.54
C ASN A 146 11.64 -34.10 -16.78
N GLY A 147 10.94 -32.97 -16.91
CA GLY A 147 10.05 -32.67 -18.04
C GLY A 147 8.75 -33.49 -18.07
N LEU A 148 8.43 -34.18 -16.97
CA LEU A 148 7.20 -34.96 -16.82
C LEU A 148 6.17 -34.19 -15.99
N PRO A 149 4.86 -34.30 -16.31
CA PRO A 149 3.82 -33.63 -15.54
C PRO A 149 3.81 -34.13 -14.09
N PRO A 150 3.64 -33.22 -13.10
CA PRO A 150 3.47 -33.62 -11.71
C PRO A 150 2.13 -34.37 -11.52
N PRO A 151 2.04 -35.29 -10.56
CA PRO A 151 0.77 -35.92 -10.23
C PRO A 151 -0.22 -34.88 -9.67
N THR A 152 -1.51 -34.96 -10.04
CA THR A 152 -2.60 -34.05 -9.60
C THR A 152 -3.65 -34.74 -8.70
N PRO A 153 -3.28 -35.51 -7.67
CA PRO A 153 -4.29 -36.07 -6.78
C PRO A 153 -5.04 -34.94 -6.05
N PRO A 154 -6.30 -35.15 -5.63
CA PRO A 154 -7.00 -34.22 -4.76
C PRO A 154 -6.18 -33.95 -3.49
N ALA A 155 -5.97 -32.69 -3.14
CA ALA A 155 -5.37 -32.32 -1.86
C ALA A 155 -6.47 -32.17 -0.81
N GLU A 156 -6.21 -32.64 0.41
CA GLU A 156 -7.08 -32.42 1.56
C GLU A 156 -6.71 -31.11 2.26
N GLY A 157 -7.74 -30.35 2.62
CA GLY A 157 -7.60 -29.14 3.42
C GLY A 157 -7.18 -29.41 4.86
N SER A 158 -6.49 -28.45 5.48
CA SER A 158 -6.09 -28.46 6.90
C SER A 158 -6.39 -27.11 7.58
N GLY A 159 -6.53 -27.13 8.90
CA GLY A 159 -6.92 -25.95 9.68
C GLY A 159 -8.44 -25.80 9.84
N LEU A 160 -8.85 -24.98 10.82
CA LEU A 160 -10.27 -24.75 11.14
C LEU A 160 -10.94 -23.92 10.04
N CYS A 161 -12.21 -24.21 9.77
CA CYS A 161 -13.04 -23.34 8.95
C CYS A 161 -13.38 -22.06 9.72
N SER A 162 -13.56 -20.96 9.00
CA SER A 162 -13.96 -19.68 9.58
C SER A 162 -15.48 -19.55 9.60
N THR A 163 -16.04 -19.04 10.70
CA THR A 163 -17.45 -18.64 10.80
C THR A 163 -17.67 -17.14 10.61
N ALA A 164 -16.61 -16.39 10.27
CA ALA A 164 -16.64 -14.94 10.25
C ALA A 164 -17.32 -14.38 8.98
N LEU A 165 -18.41 -13.63 9.16
CA LEU A 165 -19.02 -12.86 8.08
C LEU A 165 -18.36 -11.48 7.95
N PRO A 166 -18.21 -10.93 6.72
CA PRO A 166 -17.78 -9.55 6.52
C PRO A 166 -18.72 -8.55 7.22
N SER A 167 -18.13 -7.51 7.81
CA SER A 167 -18.90 -6.38 8.35
C SER A 167 -19.79 -5.77 7.26
N GLY A 168 -21.09 -5.64 7.54
CA GLY A 168 -22.07 -5.06 6.61
C GLY A 168 -22.67 -6.01 5.57
N PHE A 169 -22.36 -7.32 5.61
CA PHE A 169 -23.02 -8.28 4.73
C PHE A 169 -24.53 -8.39 5.05
N ASP A 170 -25.38 -8.17 4.04
CA ASP A 170 -26.82 -8.40 4.12
C ASP A 170 -27.21 -9.76 3.51
N PRO A 171 -27.64 -10.73 4.32
CA PRO A 171 -28.05 -12.06 3.87
C PRO A 171 -29.45 -12.09 3.23
N ALA A 172 -30.29 -11.06 3.45
CA ALA A 172 -31.69 -11.05 3.05
C ALA A 172 -31.93 -11.30 1.55
N PRO A 173 -31.26 -10.61 0.60
CA PRO A 173 -31.52 -10.82 -0.84
C PRO A 173 -31.18 -12.24 -1.29
N TYR A 174 -30.13 -12.84 -0.72
CA TYR A 174 -29.69 -14.19 -1.08
C TYR A 174 -30.62 -15.27 -0.54
N ARG A 175 -31.17 -15.08 0.66
CA ARG A 175 -32.18 -15.98 1.24
C ARG A 175 -33.52 -15.95 0.50
N ALA A 176 -33.85 -14.79 -0.09
CA ALA A 176 -35.10 -14.61 -0.84
C ALA A 176 -35.03 -15.21 -2.26
N GLU A 177 -33.85 -15.58 -2.73
CA GLU A 177 -33.65 -16.17 -4.05
C GLU A 177 -34.27 -17.59 -4.11
N ALA A 178 -34.95 -17.91 -5.21
CA ALA A 178 -35.75 -19.12 -5.35
C ALA A 178 -34.92 -20.43 -5.31
N SER A 179 -33.68 -20.38 -5.76
CA SER A 179 -32.70 -21.48 -5.74
C SER A 179 -31.93 -21.60 -4.41
N PHE A 180 -32.13 -20.70 -3.44
CA PHE A 180 -31.41 -20.74 -2.16
C PHE A 180 -31.58 -22.09 -1.43
N GLY A 181 -32.79 -22.64 -1.43
CA GLY A 181 -33.04 -23.98 -0.87
C GLY A 181 -32.27 -25.08 -1.60
N GLN A 182 -32.23 -25.04 -2.94
CA GLN A 182 -31.46 -25.98 -3.76
C GLN A 182 -29.96 -25.88 -3.46
N PHE A 183 -29.42 -24.67 -3.33
CA PHE A 183 -28.02 -24.45 -2.97
C PHE A 183 -27.69 -25.06 -1.61
N LYS A 184 -28.51 -24.76 -0.61
CA LYS A 184 -28.35 -25.26 0.76
C LYS A 184 -28.31 -26.79 0.81
N ASP A 185 -29.18 -27.45 0.04
CA ASP A 185 -29.28 -28.91 0.06
C ASP A 185 -28.22 -29.61 -0.81
N SER A 186 -27.80 -28.99 -1.92
CA SER A 186 -27.03 -29.67 -2.97
C SER A 186 -25.59 -29.16 -3.15
N VAL A 187 -25.34 -27.87 -2.91
CA VAL A 187 -24.04 -27.21 -3.19
C VAL A 187 -23.27 -26.91 -1.92
N GLN A 188 -23.94 -26.42 -0.88
CA GLN A 188 -23.30 -26.11 0.41
C GLN A 188 -22.50 -27.29 1.00
N PRO A 189 -22.98 -28.55 1.01
CA PRO A 189 -22.20 -29.69 1.51
C PRO A 189 -20.92 -29.98 0.70
N ILE A 190 -20.85 -29.53 -0.55
CA ILE A 190 -19.63 -29.63 -1.37
C ILE A 190 -18.62 -28.58 -0.91
N LEU A 191 -19.08 -27.33 -0.71
CA LEU A 191 -18.23 -26.20 -0.27
C LEU A 191 -17.65 -26.40 1.14
N GLU A 192 -18.36 -27.11 2.01
CA GLU A 192 -17.86 -27.44 3.36
C GLU A 192 -16.54 -28.21 3.35
N ARG A 193 -16.32 -29.05 2.32
CA ARG A 193 -15.05 -29.79 2.17
C ARG A 193 -13.89 -28.90 1.70
N CYS A 194 -14.20 -27.70 1.21
CA CYS A 194 -13.27 -26.72 0.69
C CYS A 194 -12.98 -25.60 1.70
N SER A 195 -13.73 -25.50 2.81
CA SER A 195 -13.73 -24.36 3.73
C SER A 195 -12.64 -24.40 4.82
N SER A 196 -11.60 -25.22 4.67
CA SER A 196 -10.48 -25.26 5.62
C SER A 196 -9.63 -23.99 5.55
N GLY A 197 -8.95 -23.65 6.65
CA GLY A 197 -8.16 -22.42 6.77
C GLY A 197 -7.02 -22.27 5.75
N ASN A 198 -6.45 -23.37 5.26
CA ASN A 198 -5.45 -23.35 4.18
C ASN A 198 -6.05 -23.42 2.76
N CYS A 199 -7.37 -23.51 2.62
CA CYS A 199 -8.10 -23.51 1.36
C CYS A 199 -9.02 -22.27 1.31
N HIS A 200 -10.34 -22.45 1.22
CA HIS A 200 -11.31 -21.37 1.08
C HIS A 200 -11.87 -20.86 2.40
N GLY A 201 -11.40 -21.37 3.55
CA GLY A 201 -11.80 -20.92 4.90
C GLY A 201 -11.10 -19.65 5.38
N ALA A 202 -10.12 -19.16 4.64
CA ALA A 202 -9.39 -17.93 4.94
C ALA A 202 -10.13 -16.72 4.34
N PRO A 203 -10.47 -15.68 5.12
CA PRO A 203 -11.10 -14.45 4.61
C PRO A 203 -10.32 -13.73 3.50
N GLN A 204 -9.03 -14.02 3.37
CA GLN A 204 -8.12 -13.50 2.34
C GLN A 204 -8.31 -14.19 0.98
N ALA A 205 -8.91 -15.39 0.93
CA ALA A 205 -9.09 -16.15 -0.29
C ALA A 205 -10.01 -15.44 -1.29
N ASP A 206 -9.72 -15.58 -2.59
CA ASP A 206 -10.55 -15.04 -3.67
C ASP A 206 -11.98 -15.53 -3.64
N PHE A 207 -12.12 -16.80 -3.30
CA PHE A 207 -13.38 -17.48 -3.04
C PHE A 207 -13.41 -17.86 -1.56
N TYR A 208 -13.69 -16.89 -0.69
CA TYR A 208 -13.83 -17.14 0.75
C TYR A 208 -15.20 -17.75 1.04
N VAL A 209 -15.26 -18.89 1.72
CA VAL A 209 -16.50 -19.47 2.23
C VAL A 209 -16.38 -19.75 3.72
N THR A 210 -17.49 -19.57 4.42
CA THR A 210 -17.60 -19.88 5.84
C THR A 210 -17.87 -21.37 6.06
N CYS A 211 -17.85 -21.80 7.32
CA CYS A 211 -18.29 -23.13 7.73
C CYS A 211 -19.74 -23.45 7.31
N GLY A 212 -20.59 -22.46 7.02
CA GLY A 212 -22.00 -22.69 6.67
C GLY A 212 -22.85 -23.18 7.85
N ALA A 213 -22.47 -22.84 9.08
CA ALA A 213 -23.09 -23.41 10.29
C ALA A 213 -24.52 -22.89 10.56
N ASP A 214 -24.93 -21.80 9.92
CA ASP A 214 -26.26 -21.21 10.01
C ASP A 214 -26.68 -20.59 8.66
N ASP A 215 -27.93 -20.16 8.56
CA ASP A 215 -28.49 -19.64 7.31
C ASP A 215 -27.87 -18.30 6.86
N ASP A 216 -27.24 -17.52 7.75
CA ASP A 216 -26.54 -16.28 7.35
C ASP A 216 -25.21 -16.64 6.68
N GLN A 217 -24.50 -17.62 7.25
CA GLN A 217 -23.29 -18.21 6.68
C GLN A 217 -23.57 -18.93 5.35
N VAL A 218 -24.68 -19.66 5.22
CA VAL A 218 -25.07 -20.27 3.95
C VAL A 218 -25.47 -19.22 2.92
N ALA A 219 -26.17 -18.15 3.31
CA ALA A 219 -26.47 -17.01 2.42
C ALA A 219 -25.21 -16.31 1.94
N PHE A 220 -24.21 -16.17 2.81
CA PHE A 220 -22.90 -15.69 2.42
C PHE A 220 -22.24 -16.61 1.39
N ASN A 221 -22.14 -17.92 1.68
CA ASN A 221 -21.56 -18.88 0.75
C ASN A 221 -22.30 -18.92 -0.60
N PHE A 222 -23.62 -18.78 -0.59
CA PHE A 222 -24.46 -18.63 -1.80
C PHE A 222 -24.04 -17.40 -2.61
N SER A 223 -23.92 -16.23 -1.97
CA SER A 223 -23.49 -15.00 -2.63
C SER A 223 -22.12 -15.15 -3.29
N GLN A 224 -21.20 -15.85 -2.61
CA GLN A 224 -19.86 -16.08 -3.12
C GLN A 224 -19.88 -17.04 -4.30
N ALA A 225 -20.64 -18.15 -4.23
CA ALA A 225 -20.75 -19.12 -5.31
C ALA A 225 -21.46 -18.53 -6.54
N TRP A 226 -22.53 -17.76 -6.35
CA TRP A 226 -23.34 -17.20 -7.43
C TRP A 226 -22.52 -16.24 -8.28
N ALA A 227 -21.59 -15.52 -7.66
CA ALA A 227 -20.62 -14.70 -8.36
C ALA A 227 -19.89 -15.44 -9.49
N PHE A 228 -19.57 -16.72 -9.32
CA PHE A 228 -18.76 -17.49 -10.27
C PHE A 228 -19.59 -18.24 -11.32
N VAL A 229 -20.90 -17.96 -11.41
CA VAL A 229 -21.80 -18.50 -12.43
C VAL A 229 -21.68 -17.70 -13.73
N SER A 230 -21.53 -18.42 -14.84
CA SER A 230 -21.41 -17.87 -16.21
C SER A 230 -22.56 -18.34 -17.10
N ASP A 231 -22.70 -17.71 -18.27
CA ASP A 231 -23.49 -18.22 -19.39
C ASP A 231 -22.57 -18.41 -20.62
N PRO A 232 -22.42 -19.64 -21.18
CA PRO A 232 -23.05 -20.89 -20.75
C PRO A 232 -22.50 -21.42 -19.41
N VAL A 233 -23.36 -22.08 -18.64
CA VAL A 233 -23.06 -22.54 -17.26
C VAL A 233 -21.84 -23.44 -17.16
N ASP A 234 -21.56 -24.28 -18.17
CA ASP A 234 -20.35 -25.12 -18.20
C ASP A 234 -19.02 -24.33 -18.26
N GLN A 235 -19.10 -23.01 -18.42
CA GLN A 235 -17.96 -22.09 -18.32
C GLN A 235 -17.81 -21.44 -16.94
N SER A 236 -18.73 -21.72 -16.00
CA SER A 236 -18.63 -21.24 -14.61
C SER A 236 -17.33 -21.73 -13.98
N GLN A 237 -16.57 -20.82 -13.37
CA GLN A 237 -15.31 -21.18 -12.71
C GLN A 237 -15.50 -22.18 -11.57
N LEU A 238 -16.64 -22.12 -10.88
CA LEU A 238 -17.01 -23.07 -9.84
C LEU A 238 -17.09 -24.53 -10.37
N LEU A 239 -17.24 -24.70 -11.68
CA LEU A 239 -17.20 -25.99 -12.37
C LEU A 239 -15.83 -26.26 -13.02
N GLN A 240 -15.20 -25.26 -13.65
CA GLN A 240 -13.98 -25.48 -14.45
C GLN A 240 -12.69 -25.54 -13.65
N VAL A 241 -12.53 -24.70 -12.63
CA VAL A 241 -11.30 -24.64 -11.82
C VAL A 241 -11.09 -25.91 -11.00
N PRO A 242 -12.08 -26.44 -10.26
CA PRO A 242 -11.91 -27.68 -9.52
C PRO A 242 -11.97 -28.96 -10.39
N LEU A 243 -12.27 -28.86 -11.68
CA LEU A 243 -12.38 -30.02 -12.58
C LEU A 243 -11.01 -30.60 -12.92
N ALA A 244 -10.94 -31.93 -13.00
CA ALA A 244 -9.73 -32.62 -13.39
C ALA A 244 -9.20 -32.11 -14.73
N ILE A 245 -7.89 -31.84 -14.81
CA ILE A 245 -7.25 -31.35 -16.04
C ILE A 245 -7.54 -32.27 -17.23
N GLY A 246 -7.52 -33.60 -17.02
CA GLY A 246 -7.85 -34.60 -18.04
C GLY A 246 -9.30 -34.57 -18.53
N ALA A 247 -10.21 -33.93 -17.79
CA ALA A 247 -11.60 -33.69 -18.17
C ALA A 247 -11.84 -32.27 -18.73
N GLY A 248 -10.77 -31.52 -19.00
CA GLY A 248 -10.81 -30.16 -19.49
C GLY A 248 -11.07 -29.11 -18.39
N GLY A 249 -10.60 -29.38 -17.17
CA GLY A 249 -10.54 -28.40 -16.08
C GLY A 249 -9.22 -27.63 -16.03
N LEU A 250 -9.08 -26.73 -15.05
CA LEU A 250 -7.95 -25.81 -14.91
C LEU A 250 -7.08 -26.14 -13.68
N PHE A 251 -5.92 -25.49 -13.58
CA PHE A 251 -5.08 -25.62 -12.40
C PHE A 251 -5.77 -25.06 -11.15
N HIS A 252 -5.76 -25.84 -10.09
CA HIS A 252 -6.27 -25.49 -8.76
C HIS A 252 -5.27 -25.95 -7.71
N THR A 253 -4.91 -25.07 -6.76
CA THR A 253 -3.93 -25.39 -5.71
C THR A 253 -4.38 -26.55 -4.82
N GLY A 254 -5.69 -26.72 -4.63
CA GLY A 254 -6.27 -27.87 -3.93
C GLY A 254 -6.34 -29.16 -4.76
N GLY A 255 -5.79 -29.22 -5.97
CA GLY A 255 -5.86 -30.38 -6.86
C GLY A 255 -7.26 -30.61 -7.48
N ASP A 256 -7.42 -31.76 -8.15
CA ASP A 256 -8.63 -32.14 -8.88
C ASP A 256 -9.78 -32.50 -7.90
N GLN A 257 -10.76 -31.61 -7.72
CA GLN A 257 -11.90 -31.81 -6.79
C GLN A 257 -13.15 -32.36 -7.48
N LEU A 258 -13.28 -32.19 -8.80
CA LEU A 258 -14.34 -32.77 -9.63
C LEU A 258 -13.70 -33.69 -10.69
N ALA A 259 -14.08 -34.96 -10.72
CA ALA A 259 -13.41 -35.94 -11.58
C ALA A 259 -13.74 -35.80 -13.08
N GLN A 260 -14.95 -35.39 -13.42
CA GLN A 260 -15.45 -35.34 -14.80
C GLN A 260 -16.65 -34.40 -14.96
N ARG A 261 -16.91 -33.95 -16.19
CA ARG A 261 -18.13 -33.24 -16.56
C ARG A 261 -19.33 -34.20 -16.51
N SER A 262 -20.49 -33.73 -16.03
CA SER A 262 -21.68 -34.57 -15.88
C SER A 262 -22.97 -33.72 -15.81
N ASP A 263 -24.04 -34.16 -16.47
CA ASP A 263 -25.38 -33.60 -16.26
C ASP A 263 -26.18 -34.36 -15.19
N ASP A 264 -25.62 -35.44 -14.63
CA ASP A 264 -26.25 -36.23 -13.59
C ASP A 264 -26.14 -35.55 -12.23
N THR A 265 -27.27 -35.14 -11.66
CA THR A 265 -27.39 -34.48 -10.35
C THR A 265 -27.04 -35.39 -9.17
N SER A 266 -26.74 -36.67 -9.39
CA SER A 266 -26.12 -37.53 -8.37
C SER A 266 -24.64 -37.16 -8.13
N THR A 267 -23.97 -36.59 -9.14
CA THR A 267 -22.57 -36.17 -9.10
C THR A 267 -22.42 -34.74 -8.59
N ASP A 268 -21.28 -34.41 -7.97
CA ASP A 268 -21.06 -33.06 -7.44
C ASP A 268 -20.99 -31.99 -8.55
N TYR A 269 -20.38 -32.31 -9.70
CA TYR A 269 -20.43 -31.42 -10.88
C TYR A 269 -21.89 -31.18 -11.32
N GLY A 270 -22.69 -32.24 -11.44
CA GLY A 270 -24.09 -32.12 -11.89
C GLY A 270 -24.97 -31.33 -10.91
N LYS A 271 -24.75 -31.46 -9.59
CA LYS A 271 -25.44 -30.66 -8.55
C LYS A 271 -25.14 -29.18 -8.71
N ILE A 272 -23.85 -28.83 -8.82
CA ILE A 272 -23.42 -27.43 -8.99
C ILE A 272 -23.98 -26.87 -10.29
N LYS A 273 -23.88 -27.61 -11.41
CA LYS A 273 -24.39 -27.18 -12.72
C LYS A 273 -25.90 -26.96 -12.71
N ALA A 274 -26.66 -27.87 -12.10
CA ALA A 274 -28.12 -27.74 -12.03
C ALA A 274 -28.55 -26.51 -11.22
N TRP A 275 -27.88 -26.24 -10.09
CA TRP A 275 -28.11 -25.03 -9.31
C TRP A 275 -27.71 -23.76 -10.07
N ALA A 276 -26.50 -23.75 -10.66
CA ALA A 276 -25.99 -22.60 -11.42
C ALA A 276 -26.89 -22.27 -12.63
N SER A 277 -27.48 -23.28 -13.27
CA SER A 277 -28.44 -23.09 -14.35
C SER A 277 -29.78 -22.51 -13.88
N ALA A 278 -30.19 -22.81 -12.66
CA ALA A 278 -31.43 -22.28 -12.09
C ALA A 278 -31.28 -20.81 -11.66
N VAL A 279 -30.12 -20.46 -11.08
CA VAL A 279 -29.86 -19.11 -10.55
C VAL A 279 -29.44 -18.11 -11.64
N GLY A 280 -28.78 -18.57 -12.70
CA GLY A 280 -28.28 -17.73 -13.80
C GLY A 280 -27.10 -16.82 -13.42
N PRO A 281 -26.46 -16.12 -14.38
CA PRO A 281 -25.36 -15.20 -14.09
C PRO A 281 -25.85 -13.88 -13.49
N ILE A 282 -24.99 -13.21 -12.72
CA ILE A 282 -25.22 -11.84 -12.26
C ILE A 282 -24.70 -10.87 -13.34
N GLU A 283 -25.55 -9.92 -13.79
CA GLU A 283 -25.12 -8.85 -14.69
C GLU A 283 -24.39 -7.73 -13.94
N PHE A 284 -23.25 -7.29 -14.47
CA PHE A 284 -22.50 -6.14 -13.93
C PHE A 284 -22.87 -4.84 -14.63
N GLY A 285 -23.04 -3.77 -13.86
CA GLY A 285 -23.18 -2.41 -14.39
C GLY A 285 -24.51 -2.11 -15.10
N ALA A 286 -25.55 -2.94 -14.96
CA ALA A 286 -26.83 -2.69 -15.61
C ALA A 286 -27.40 -1.30 -15.26
N GLY A 287 -27.48 -0.41 -16.26
CA GLY A 287 -27.96 0.97 -16.10
C GLY A 287 -26.94 1.98 -15.57
N ASP A 288 -25.68 1.57 -15.37
CA ASP A 288 -24.58 2.43 -14.93
C ASP A 288 -23.53 2.60 -16.06
N PRO A 289 -23.48 3.76 -16.74
CA PRO A 289 -22.56 3.98 -17.86
C PRO A 289 -21.08 3.87 -17.48
N GLY A 290 -20.71 4.22 -16.25
CA GLY A 290 -19.33 4.18 -15.76
C GLY A 290 -18.87 2.73 -15.57
N LYS A 291 -19.71 1.92 -14.92
CA LYS A 291 -19.46 0.47 -14.78
C LYS A 291 -19.46 -0.25 -16.12
N GLN A 292 -20.41 0.03 -17.01
CA GLN A 292 -20.44 -0.57 -18.35
C GLN A 292 -19.16 -0.25 -19.12
N PHE A 293 -18.76 1.03 -19.16
CA PHE A 293 -17.52 1.44 -19.82
C PHE A 293 -16.29 0.79 -19.20
N PHE A 294 -16.27 0.62 -17.87
CA PHE A 294 -15.20 -0.06 -17.18
C PHE A 294 -15.07 -1.52 -17.62
N ALA A 295 -16.17 -2.27 -17.63
CA ALA A 295 -16.18 -3.66 -18.07
C ALA A 295 -15.83 -3.81 -19.54
N ASP A 296 -16.32 -2.92 -20.40
CA ASP A 296 -16.16 -3.03 -21.84
C ASP A 296 -14.77 -2.60 -22.32
N TYR A 297 -14.12 -1.66 -21.63
CA TYR A 297 -12.89 -1.02 -22.16
C TYR A 297 -11.76 -0.91 -21.14
N VAL A 298 -12.03 -0.54 -19.89
CA VAL A 298 -10.96 -0.35 -18.89
C VAL A 298 -10.36 -1.68 -18.46
N GLN A 299 -11.20 -2.63 -18.01
CA GLN A 299 -10.75 -3.95 -17.57
C GLN A 299 -10.00 -4.69 -18.70
N PRO A 300 -10.50 -4.76 -19.95
CA PRO A 300 -9.76 -5.24 -21.12
C PRO A 300 -8.40 -4.58 -21.32
N THR A 301 -8.33 -3.25 -21.19
CA THR A 301 -7.08 -2.50 -21.35
C THR A 301 -6.07 -2.90 -20.28
N LEU A 302 -6.47 -3.04 -19.02
CA LEU A 302 -5.58 -3.48 -17.94
C LEU A 302 -5.02 -4.88 -18.20
N ILE A 303 -5.83 -5.80 -18.73
CA ILE A 303 -5.41 -7.16 -19.08
C ILE A 303 -4.43 -7.12 -20.25
N ALA A 304 -4.77 -6.44 -21.34
CA ALA A 304 -3.93 -6.35 -22.53
C ALA A 304 -2.56 -5.73 -22.22
N ARG A 305 -2.46 -4.93 -21.16
CA ARG A 305 -1.22 -4.28 -20.69
C ARG A 305 -0.46 -5.07 -19.62
N GLY A 306 -0.94 -6.23 -19.19
CA GLY A 306 -0.22 -7.10 -18.26
C GLY A 306 -0.45 -6.80 -16.78
N CYS A 307 -1.40 -5.92 -16.43
CA CYS A 307 -1.62 -5.51 -15.03
C CYS A 307 -2.05 -6.69 -14.14
N SER A 308 -2.76 -7.67 -14.72
CA SER A 308 -3.29 -8.84 -14.00
C SER A 308 -2.28 -10.00 -13.84
N PHE A 309 -0.99 -9.81 -14.11
CA PHE A 309 0.00 -10.85 -13.83
C PHE A 309 0.09 -11.14 -12.33
N GLN A 310 0.44 -12.39 -11.99
CA GLN A 310 0.50 -12.85 -10.61
C GLN A 310 1.42 -11.97 -9.73
N ALA A 311 2.58 -11.58 -10.23
CA ALA A 311 3.50 -10.69 -9.50
C ALA A 311 3.17 -9.19 -9.57
N CYS A 312 2.20 -8.78 -10.39
CA CYS A 312 1.82 -7.38 -10.55
C CYS A 312 0.68 -7.02 -9.62
N HIS A 313 -0.58 -7.13 -10.03
CA HIS A 313 -1.73 -6.71 -9.23
C HIS A 313 -2.64 -7.86 -8.84
N SER A 314 -2.10 -9.08 -8.68
CA SER A 314 -2.88 -10.19 -8.16
C SER A 314 -3.04 -10.13 -6.62
N PRO A 315 -3.96 -10.91 -6.04
CA PRO A 315 -4.05 -11.11 -4.60
C PRO A 315 -2.71 -11.51 -3.96
N ALA A 316 -1.92 -12.34 -4.65
CA ALA A 316 -0.61 -12.81 -4.17
C ALA A 316 0.53 -11.79 -4.33
N ALA A 317 0.31 -10.66 -5.00
CA ALA A 317 1.36 -9.65 -5.16
C ALA A 317 1.77 -9.01 -3.82
N SER A 318 2.81 -8.17 -3.81
CA SER A 318 3.26 -7.48 -2.58
C SER A 318 2.77 -6.03 -2.43
N ASN A 319 1.85 -5.56 -3.28
CA ASN A 319 1.35 -4.17 -3.29
C ASN A 319 -0.16 -4.06 -3.03
N ASP A 320 -0.63 -2.86 -2.72
CA ASP A 320 -2.02 -2.60 -2.31
C ASP A 320 -3.07 -2.74 -3.43
N LEU A 321 -2.70 -2.57 -4.70
CA LEU A 321 -3.65 -2.70 -5.82
C LEU A 321 -3.85 -4.18 -6.12
N LYS A 322 -4.90 -4.77 -5.54
CA LYS A 322 -5.28 -6.18 -5.65
C LYS A 322 -6.46 -6.39 -6.61
N LEU A 323 -6.16 -6.55 -7.89
CA LEU A 323 -7.15 -6.93 -8.90
C LEU A 323 -7.50 -8.40 -8.81
N ARG A 324 -8.79 -8.71 -8.92
CA ARG A 324 -9.28 -10.04 -9.25
C ARG A 324 -8.97 -10.31 -10.71
N ALA A 325 -8.10 -11.28 -10.97
CA ALA A 325 -7.57 -11.53 -12.31
C ALA A 325 -8.52 -12.31 -13.24
N GLY A 326 -9.68 -12.74 -12.75
CA GLY A 326 -10.53 -13.66 -13.51
C GLY A 326 -9.84 -14.99 -13.80
N SER A 327 -10.37 -15.77 -14.74
CA SER A 327 -9.74 -17.03 -15.19
C SER A 327 -10.09 -17.28 -16.64
N GLN A 328 -9.08 -17.45 -17.49
CA GLN A 328 -9.20 -17.80 -18.91
C GLN A 328 -10.24 -16.96 -19.70
N GLY A 329 -10.36 -15.68 -19.34
CA GLY A 329 -11.28 -14.73 -19.98
C GLY A 329 -12.66 -14.57 -19.33
N PHE A 330 -12.97 -15.36 -18.29
CA PHE A 330 -14.14 -15.14 -17.46
C PHE A 330 -13.84 -14.14 -16.32
N TYR A 331 -14.72 -13.15 -16.18
CA TYR A 331 -14.78 -12.22 -15.07
C TYR A 331 -16.19 -12.22 -14.50
N SER A 332 -16.31 -12.54 -13.20
CA SER A 332 -17.59 -12.45 -12.50
C SER A 332 -18.00 -11.00 -12.27
N ALA A 333 -19.30 -10.76 -12.11
CA ALA A 333 -19.80 -9.44 -11.72
C ALA A 333 -19.17 -8.94 -10.41
N ILE A 334 -18.94 -9.82 -9.43
CA ILE A 334 -18.24 -9.45 -8.20
C ILE A 334 -16.76 -9.11 -8.45
N SER A 335 -16.08 -9.80 -9.37
CA SER A 335 -14.70 -9.45 -9.72
C SER A 335 -14.62 -8.09 -10.38
N LEU A 336 -15.54 -7.80 -11.30
CA LEU A 336 -15.65 -6.50 -11.96
C LEU A 336 -16.01 -5.40 -10.97
N GLU A 337 -16.98 -5.64 -10.08
CA GLU A 337 -17.37 -4.69 -9.03
C GLU A 337 -16.19 -4.39 -8.10
N LYS A 338 -15.50 -5.40 -7.59
CA LYS A 338 -14.32 -5.21 -6.73
C LYS A 338 -13.21 -4.45 -7.44
N ASN A 339 -12.91 -4.79 -8.70
CA ASN A 339 -11.88 -4.09 -9.47
C ASN A 339 -12.28 -2.64 -9.75
N TYR A 340 -13.54 -2.40 -10.13
CA TYR A 340 -14.09 -1.08 -10.38
C TYR A 340 -14.03 -0.20 -9.13
N GLU A 341 -14.58 -0.65 -8.01
CA GLU A 341 -14.58 0.09 -6.74
C GLU A 341 -13.17 0.38 -6.26
N LEU A 342 -12.27 -0.62 -6.31
CA LEU A 342 -10.87 -0.47 -5.91
C LEU A 342 -10.16 0.59 -6.76
N LEU A 343 -10.23 0.49 -8.09
CA LEU A 343 -9.62 1.49 -8.96
C LEU A 343 -10.23 2.88 -8.71
N ARG A 344 -11.56 2.99 -8.80
CA ARG A 344 -12.26 4.27 -8.76
C ARG A 344 -12.05 5.01 -7.45
N ASN A 345 -12.16 4.30 -6.31
CA ASN A 345 -12.21 4.94 -5.00
C ASN A 345 -10.83 5.06 -4.34
N GLU A 346 -9.91 4.13 -4.60
CA GLU A 346 -8.60 4.09 -3.92
C GLU A 346 -7.41 4.50 -4.83
N PHE A 347 -7.49 4.28 -6.14
CA PHE A 347 -6.35 4.50 -7.06
C PHE A 347 -6.57 5.54 -8.15
N MET A 348 -7.77 6.08 -8.29
CA MET A 348 -8.10 7.19 -9.18
C MET A 348 -8.41 8.45 -8.37
N ALA A 349 -8.30 9.62 -9.03
CA ALA A 349 -8.51 10.92 -8.43
C ALA A 349 -9.64 11.65 -9.18
N MET A 350 -10.88 11.20 -9.00
CA MET A 350 -12.06 11.67 -9.76
C MET A 350 -12.37 13.16 -9.54
N GLU A 351 -11.80 13.77 -8.50
CA GLU A 351 -11.82 15.22 -8.26
C GLU A 351 -11.06 16.03 -9.32
N PHE A 352 -10.16 15.41 -10.10
CA PHE A 352 -9.45 16.06 -11.21
C PHE A 352 -9.90 15.56 -12.60
N PRO A 353 -9.96 16.44 -13.62
CA PRO A 353 -10.31 16.05 -14.98
C PRO A 353 -9.19 15.28 -15.67
N ASP A 354 -7.92 15.48 -15.30
CA ASP A 354 -6.79 14.77 -15.89
C ASP A 354 -6.59 13.42 -15.20
N ALA A 355 -6.75 12.33 -15.96
CA ALA A 355 -6.62 10.97 -15.44
C ALA A 355 -5.22 10.67 -14.87
N ARG A 356 -4.16 11.38 -15.29
CA ARG A 356 -2.81 11.24 -14.72
C ARG A 356 -2.71 11.59 -13.25
N ARG A 357 -3.71 12.28 -12.68
CA ARG A 357 -3.76 12.55 -11.23
C ARG A 357 -4.12 11.30 -10.44
N GLY A 358 -4.77 10.32 -11.06
CA GLY A 358 -4.99 9.01 -10.47
C GLY A 358 -3.72 8.17 -10.45
N ARG A 359 -3.41 7.57 -9.30
CA ARG A 359 -2.26 6.67 -9.09
C ARG A 359 -2.15 5.54 -10.11
N ALA A 360 -3.27 4.92 -10.48
CA ALA A 360 -3.29 3.83 -11.46
C ALA A 360 -2.75 4.28 -12.83
N VAL A 361 -3.03 5.52 -13.22
CA VAL A 361 -2.56 6.10 -14.47
C VAL A 361 -1.16 6.68 -14.32
N ALA A 362 -0.87 7.39 -13.22
CA ALA A 362 0.45 7.97 -12.95
C ALA A 362 1.57 6.91 -13.02
N LYS A 363 1.33 5.70 -12.49
CA LYS A 363 2.26 4.56 -12.59
C LYS A 363 2.39 3.96 -13.99
N GLY A 364 1.41 4.21 -14.86
CA GLY A 364 1.39 3.75 -16.24
C GLY A 364 2.07 4.70 -17.23
N VAL A 365 2.54 5.86 -16.78
CA VAL A 365 3.07 6.95 -17.61
C VAL A 365 4.53 7.22 -17.24
N PHE A 366 5.36 7.71 -18.17
CA PHE A 366 6.75 8.05 -17.86
C PHE A 366 6.85 9.24 -16.90
N PRO A 367 7.87 9.28 -16.02
CA PRO A 367 8.08 10.42 -15.11
C PRO A 367 8.13 11.78 -15.83
N ASN A 368 8.85 11.89 -16.95
CA ASN A 368 8.93 13.12 -17.75
C ASN A 368 7.61 13.51 -18.46
N HIS A 369 6.57 12.67 -18.39
CA HIS A 369 5.21 12.94 -18.86
C HIS A 369 4.22 13.16 -17.70
N GLN A 370 4.74 13.50 -16.50
CA GLN A 370 4.01 13.62 -15.23
C GLN A 370 3.53 12.29 -14.63
N GLY A 371 4.24 11.19 -14.92
CA GLY A 371 4.05 9.90 -14.25
C GLY A 371 4.93 9.74 -13.00
N ILE A 372 4.88 8.55 -12.40
CA ILE A 372 5.71 8.15 -11.25
C ILE A 372 6.37 6.79 -11.48
N GLY A 373 7.45 6.53 -10.74
CA GLY A 373 8.18 5.27 -10.81
C GLY A 373 7.28 4.05 -10.52
N HIS A 374 7.35 3.04 -11.40
CA HIS A 374 6.56 1.82 -11.30
C HIS A 374 7.41 0.61 -11.70
N ARG A 375 7.41 -0.44 -10.86
CA ARG A 375 8.14 -1.68 -11.14
C ARG A 375 7.68 -2.39 -12.43
N GLY A 376 6.42 -2.22 -12.82
CA GLY A 376 5.89 -2.73 -14.08
C GLY A 376 6.21 -1.88 -15.32
N GLY A 377 6.82 -0.70 -15.13
CA GLY A 377 7.09 0.28 -16.19
C GLY A 377 5.86 1.08 -16.62
N SER A 378 6.03 1.92 -17.65
CA SER A 378 5.00 2.84 -18.16
C SER A 378 4.07 2.15 -19.16
N VAL A 379 3.18 1.30 -18.65
CA VAL A 379 2.34 0.39 -19.43
C VAL A 379 1.18 1.05 -20.21
N LEU A 380 0.89 2.33 -19.98
CA LEU A 380 -0.19 3.06 -20.65
C LEU A 380 0.29 3.95 -21.80
N GLU A 381 1.60 4.00 -22.04
CA GLU A 381 2.21 4.73 -23.15
C GLU A 381 1.77 4.16 -24.51
N GLY A 382 1.64 5.05 -25.50
CA GLY A 382 1.31 4.66 -26.87
C GLY A 382 0.92 5.84 -27.77
N GLY A 383 1.73 6.08 -28.82
CA GLY A 383 1.37 6.98 -29.93
C GLY A 383 1.51 8.48 -29.68
N GLY A 384 2.23 8.90 -28.63
CA GLY A 384 2.44 10.31 -28.27
C GLY A 384 2.57 10.49 -26.77
N VAL A 385 2.65 11.75 -26.30
CA VAL A 385 2.63 12.05 -24.86
C VAL A 385 1.21 11.78 -24.32
N PRO A 386 1.03 10.98 -23.27
CA PRO A 386 -0.27 10.62 -22.73
C PRO A 386 -0.87 11.79 -21.93
N THR A 387 -1.51 12.72 -22.64
CA THR A 387 -2.22 13.87 -22.04
C THR A 387 -3.67 13.93 -22.51
N PRO A 388 -4.59 14.49 -21.71
CA PRO A 388 -5.99 14.62 -22.12
C PRO A 388 -6.17 15.36 -23.46
N ALA A 389 -5.32 16.36 -23.72
CA ALA A 389 -5.34 17.15 -24.95
C ALA A 389 -5.04 16.33 -26.22
N ASN A 390 -4.38 15.18 -26.08
CA ASN A 390 -4.09 14.27 -27.20
C ASN A 390 -5.17 13.19 -27.40
N CYS A 391 -6.22 13.18 -26.58
CA CYS A 391 -7.34 12.25 -26.75
C CYS A 391 -8.38 12.80 -27.74
N PRO A 392 -8.95 11.95 -28.61
CA PRO A 392 -9.96 12.37 -29.56
C PRO A 392 -11.25 12.78 -28.84
N THR A 393 -11.90 13.84 -29.32
CA THR A 393 -13.16 14.34 -28.76
C THR A 393 -14.31 13.34 -28.90
N THR A 394 -14.26 12.49 -29.93
CA THR A 394 -15.17 11.36 -30.11
C THR A 394 -14.40 10.08 -29.77
N PHE A 395 -14.87 9.34 -28.76
CA PHE A 395 -14.26 8.08 -28.38
C PHE A 395 -14.53 7.01 -29.45
N ASP A 396 -13.47 6.42 -29.98
CA ASP A 396 -13.50 5.27 -30.87
C ASP A 396 -12.64 4.16 -30.25
N PRO A 397 -13.23 3.05 -29.79
CA PRO A 397 -12.48 1.99 -29.13
C PRO A 397 -11.47 1.29 -30.05
N ALA A 398 -11.63 1.37 -31.38
CA ALA A 398 -10.72 0.76 -32.33
C ALA A 398 -9.38 1.52 -32.45
N THR A 399 -9.38 2.83 -32.18
CA THR A 399 -8.22 3.71 -32.36
C THR A 399 -7.73 4.36 -31.06
N ALA A 400 -8.52 4.30 -29.98
CA ALA A 400 -8.14 4.85 -28.69
C ALA A 400 -6.84 4.25 -28.14
N THR A 401 -5.95 5.11 -27.66
CA THR A 401 -4.79 4.67 -26.88
C THR A 401 -5.23 4.18 -25.50
N ALA A 402 -4.39 3.39 -24.82
CA ALA A 402 -4.70 2.91 -23.48
C ALA A 402 -4.95 4.06 -22.50
N PHE A 403 -4.11 5.11 -22.54
CA PHE A 403 -4.35 6.33 -21.77
C PHE A 403 -5.73 6.95 -22.06
N CYS A 404 -6.12 7.08 -23.33
CA CYS A 404 -7.40 7.71 -23.68
C CYS A 404 -8.63 6.89 -23.28
N VAL A 405 -8.51 5.56 -23.12
CA VAL A 405 -9.55 4.75 -22.49
C VAL A 405 -9.76 5.17 -21.03
N LEU A 406 -8.67 5.30 -20.26
CA LEU A 406 -8.76 5.71 -18.86
C LEU A 406 -9.21 7.16 -18.72
N GLN A 407 -8.76 8.05 -19.59
CA GLN A 407 -9.23 9.44 -19.63
C GLN A 407 -10.73 9.50 -19.91
N ARG A 408 -11.21 8.74 -20.89
CA ARG A 408 -12.65 8.71 -21.21
C ARG A 408 -13.48 8.18 -20.05
N TRP A 409 -12.97 7.19 -19.31
CA TRP A 409 -13.63 6.70 -18.11
C TRP A 409 -13.76 7.79 -17.04
N VAL A 410 -12.68 8.54 -16.76
CA VAL A 410 -12.71 9.71 -15.85
C VAL A 410 -13.76 10.73 -16.29
N ASP A 411 -13.84 11.04 -17.59
CA ASP A 411 -14.84 11.98 -18.11
C ASP A 411 -16.29 11.51 -17.82
N ILE A 412 -16.57 10.21 -17.98
CA ILE A 412 -17.88 9.60 -17.72
C ILE A 412 -18.21 9.65 -16.23
N GLU A 413 -17.28 9.22 -15.37
CA GLU A 413 -17.45 9.22 -13.91
C GLU A 413 -17.66 10.62 -13.34
N ARG A 414 -17.02 11.64 -13.95
CA ARG A 414 -17.16 13.04 -13.52
C ARG A 414 -18.50 13.66 -13.91
N GLN A 415 -19.17 13.23 -14.98
CA GLN A 415 -20.44 13.84 -15.39
C GLN A 415 -21.51 13.87 -14.27
N PRO A 416 -21.86 12.74 -13.61
CA PRO A 416 -22.84 12.78 -12.53
C PRO A 416 -22.33 13.57 -11.31
N LEU A 417 -21.02 13.59 -11.05
CA LEU A 417 -20.45 14.35 -9.93
C LEU A 417 -20.55 15.87 -10.17
N LEU A 418 -20.31 16.33 -11.40
CA LEU A 418 -20.49 17.73 -11.80
C LEU A 418 -21.97 18.13 -11.73
N ALA A 419 -22.87 17.26 -12.23
CA ALA A 419 -24.31 17.51 -12.17
C ALA A 419 -24.84 17.60 -10.73
N ALA A 420 -24.20 16.92 -9.79
CA ALA A 420 -24.51 16.94 -8.36
C ALA A 420 -23.70 17.98 -7.55
N ASP A 421 -22.88 18.83 -8.20
CA ASP A 421 -22.00 19.82 -7.55
C ASP A 421 -21.03 19.23 -6.50
N MET A 422 -20.58 17.98 -6.73
CA MET A 422 -19.66 17.25 -5.85
C MET A 422 -18.18 17.42 -6.22
N VAL A 423 -17.89 17.96 -7.41
CA VAL A 423 -16.54 18.27 -7.91
C VAL A 423 -16.58 19.59 -8.69
N LEU A 424 -15.43 20.29 -8.76
CA LEU A 424 -15.28 21.47 -9.60
C LEU A 424 -14.99 21.08 -11.06
N PRO A 425 -15.41 21.87 -12.08
CA PRO A 425 -15.11 21.57 -13.49
C PRO A 425 -13.60 21.63 -13.79
N LEU A 426 -12.90 22.64 -13.27
CA LEU A 426 -11.45 22.85 -13.38
C LEU A 426 -10.98 23.05 -14.83
N GLY A 427 -11.76 23.77 -15.62
CA GLY A 427 -11.45 24.16 -17.00
C GLY A 427 -10.79 25.54 -17.11
N ASP A 428 -10.55 25.93 -18.36
CA ASP A 428 -9.94 27.21 -18.71
C ASP A 428 -10.79 28.40 -18.22
N GLY A 429 -10.20 29.26 -17.40
CA GLY A 429 -10.86 30.42 -16.80
C GLY A 429 -11.65 30.14 -15.53
N ASP A 430 -11.79 28.87 -15.11
CA ASP A 430 -12.39 28.54 -13.80
C ASP A 430 -11.52 29.05 -12.64
N THR A 431 -12.12 29.21 -11.48
CA THR A 431 -11.43 29.67 -10.27
C THR A 431 -11.47 28.64 -9.15
N VAL A 432 -10.36 28.50 -8.44
CA VAL A 432 -10.23 27.73 -7.19
C VAL A 432 -9.67 28.62 -6.07
N PRO A 433 -10.30 28.71 -4.89
CA PRO A 433 -9.77 29.51 -3.79
C PRO A 433 -8.52 28.90 -3.17
N ILE A 434 -7.50 29.72 -2.89
CA ILE A 434 -6.34 29.40 -2.05
C ILE A 434 -6.56 30.01 -0.68
N VAL A 435 -6.65 29.19 0.36
CA VAL A 435 -6.65 29.64 1.76
C VAL A 435 -5.22 29.53 2.29
N TYR A 436 -4.73 30.56 2.97
CA TYR A 436 -3.36 30.58 3.49
C TYR A 436 -3.24 31.50 4.70
N VAL A 437 -2.13 31.35 5.45
CA VAL A 437 -1.81 32.22 6.58
C VAL A 437 -0.75 33.23 6.17
N GLN A 438 -1.02 34.50 6.47
CA GLN A 438 -0.01 35.57 6.41
C GLN A 438 0.49 35.85 7.82
N ARG A 439 1.81 35.93 8.01
CA ARG A 439 2.42 36.25 9.32
C ARG A 439 3.77 36.97 9.18
N GLN A 440 4.43 37.32 10.28
CA GLN A 440 5.76 37.96 10.23
C GLN A 440 6.87 36.98 9.83
N ALA A 441 7.87 37.46 9.10
CA ALA A 441 9.04 36.65 8.73
C ALA A 441 9.88 36.20 9.94
N SER A 442 9.83 36.92 11.06
CA SER A 442 10.48 36.55 12.33
C SER A 442 9.84 35.34 13.04
N HIS A 443 8.72 34.82 12.53
CA HIS A 443 8.04 33.65 13.06
C HIS A 443 8.72 32.35 12.67
N VAL A 444 9.74 32.00 13.45
CA VAL A 444 10.65 30.89 13.13
C VAL A 444 10.64 29.75 14.17
N ALA A 445 9.59 29.65 15.00
CA ALA A 445 9.46 28.48 15.89
C ALA A 445 9.40 27.17 15.09
N THR A 446 9.99 26.13 15.66
CA THR A 446 9.95 24.77 15.11
C THR A 446 8.55 24.18 15.22
N PRO A 447 8.23 23.11 14.48
CA PRO A 447 6.92 22.44 14.58
C PRO A 447 6.55 21.96 15.99
N LEU A 448 7.54 21.65 16.84
CA LEU A 448 7.30 21.22 18.24
C LEU A 448 7.16 22.39 19.23
N GLU A 449 7.61 23.59 18.86
CA GLU A 449 7.48 24.81 19.67
C GLU A 449 6.12 25.48 19.44
N PHE A 450 5.06 24.67 19.25
CA PHE A 450 3.73 25.13 18.87
C PHE A 450 3.08 26.05 19.93
N ASP A 451 3.53 26.00 21.19
CA ASP A 451 3.05 26.88 22.27
C ASP A 451 3.64 28.31 22.20
N THR A 452 4.73 28.50 21.45
CA THR A 452 5.37 29.82 21.24
C THR A 452 4.40 30.80 20.57
N TYR A 453 4.13 31.92 21.24
CA TYR A 453 3.22 32.97 20.76
C TYR A 453 3.81 33.79 19.62
N GLN A 454 3.11 33.78 18.48
CA GLN A 454 3.51 34.40 17.23
C GLN A 454 2.37 35.29 16.68
N PRO A 455 2.15 36.48 17.26
CA PRO A 455 1.07 37.41 16.90
C PRO A 455 1.28 38.09 15.54
N ASP A 456 0.38 38.97 15.10
CA ASP A 456 0.48 39.63 13.79
C ASP A 456 0.27 38.65 12.63
N SER A 457 -0.71 37.75 12.80
CA SER A 457 -1.11 36.75 11.80
C SER A 457 -2.55 36.96 11.31
N ASP A 458 -2.80 36.58 10.05
CA ASP A 458 -4.13 36.61 9.42
C ASP A 458 -4.38 35.33 8.60
N LEU A 459 -5.65 34.94 8.48
CA LEU A 459 -6.09 33.85 7.61
C LEU A 459 -6.74 34.49 6.38
N LEU A 460 -6.11 34.31 5.22
CA LEU A 460 -6.50 34.95 3.98
C LEU A 460 -7.02 33.91 2.99
N VAL A 461 -7.89 34.37 2.09
CA VAL A 461 -8.30 33.61 0.91
C VAL A 461 -8.14 34.47 -0.34
N ALA A 462 -7.70 33.87 -1.45
CA ALA A 462 -7.60 34.51 -2.75
C ALA A 462 -8.05 33.55 -3.86
N ASP A 463 -8.82 34.05 -4.83
CA ASP A 463 -9.30 33.23 -5.94
C ASP A 463 -8.21 33.07 -7.01
N ALA A 464 -7.89 31.82 -7.36
CA ALA A 464 -6.88 31.48 -8.34
C ALA A 464 -7.53 31.03 -9.66
N THR A 465 -7.23 31.72 -10.76
CA THR A 465 -7.73 31.39 -12.10
C THR A 465 -6.87 30.30 -12.73
N LEU A 466 -7.52 29.32 -13.34
CA LEU A 466 -6.90 28.16 -13.98
C LEU A 466 -6.84 28.32 -15.51
N ASP A 467 -5.86 27.68 -16.14
CA ASP A 467 -5.89 27.41 -17.58
C ASP A 467 -6.54 26.05 -17.90
N ALA A 468 -6.61 25.70 -19.18
CA ALA A 468 -7.16 24.42 -19.65
C ALA A 468 -6.46 23.16 -19.10
N ALA A 469 -5.22 23.27 -18.60
CA ALA A 469 -4.48 22.18 -17.98
C ALA A 469 -4.64 22.13 -16.45
N GLY A 470 -5.42 23.06 -15.88
CA GLY A 470 -5.61 23.21 -14.44
C GLY A 470 -4.46 23.97 -13.76
N ALA A 471 -3.60 24.65 -14.52
CA ALA A 471 -2.49 25.41 -13.98
C ALA A 471 -2.96 26.78 -13.51
N ILE A 472 -2.51 27.22 -12.34
CA ILE A 472 -2.82 28.56 -11.84
C ILE A 472 -2.06 29.60 -12.68
N VAL A 473 -2.80 30.47 -13.37
CA VAL A 473 -2.26 31.53 -14.24
C VAL A 473 -2.33 32.92 -13.60
N SER A 474 -3.27 33.14 -12.68
CA SER A 474 -3.36 34.38 -11.91
C SER A 474 -4.05 34.16 -10.57
N VAL A 475 -3.71 34.99 -9.57
CA VAL A 475 -4.36 35.00 -8.27
C VAL A 475 -4.94 36.40 -8.01
N GLY A 476 -6.20 36.44 -7.60
CA GLY A 476 -6.93 37.66 -7.27
C GLY A 476 -6.45 38.33 -5.96
N ALA A 477 -7.06 39.47 -5.64
CA ALA A 477 -6.76 40.16 -4.38
C ALA A 477 -7.21 39.32 -3.17
N PRO A 478 -6.38 39.20 -2.12
CA PRO A 478 -6.74 38.44 -0.93
C PRO A 478 -7.75 39.20 -0.07
N ARG A 479 -8.52 38.43 0.71
CA ARG A 479 -9.45 38.92 1.74
C ARG A 479 -9.29 38.12 3.02
N SER A 480 -9.47 38.76 4.18
CA SER A 480 -9.40 38.08 5.47
C SER A 480 -10.66 37.27 5.73
N LEU A 481 -10.48 36.04 6.20
CA LEU A 481 -11.56 35.20 6.73
C LEU A 481 -11.83 35.50 8.21
N LEU A 482 -11.00 36.32 8.85
CA LEU A 482 -11.06 36.55 10.29
C LEU A 482 -11.79 37.84 10.67
N ASP A 483 -12.29 38.61 9.71
CA ASP A 483 -12.95 39.92 9.94
C ASP A 483 -14.22 39.81 10.80
N THR A 484 -14.88 38.65 10.77
CA THR A 484 -16.09 38.35 11.55
C THR A 484 -15.80 37.51 12.79
N CYS A 485 -14.57 37.04 12.97
CA CYS A 485 -14.21 36.14 14.07
C CYS A 485 -14.16 36.87 15.41
N ALA A 486 -14.86 36.32 16.40
CA ALA A 486 -14.87 36.86 17.75
C ALA A 486 -13.45 36.93 18.34
N GLY A 487 -13.07 38.09 18.88
CA GLY A 487 -11.75 38.32 19.49
C GLY A 487 -10.61 38.54 18.50
N ALA A 488 -10.86 38.51 17.19
CA ALA A 488 -9.84 38.63 16.17
C ALA A 488 -9.80 40.01 15.48
N ALA A 489 -10.46 41.04 16.03
CA ALA A 489 -10.56 42.36 15.39
C ALA A 489 -9.21 43.07 15.16
N SER A 490 -8.17 42.71 15.92
CA SER A 490 -6.80 43.23 15.75
C SER A 490 -5.85 42.08 15.45
N ARG A 491 -5.27 42.05 14.23
CA ARG A 491 -4.28 41.03 13.85
C ARG A 491 -3.03 41.06 14.72
N ALA A 492 -2.72 42.20 15.34
CA ALA A 492 -1.57 42.36 16.21
C ALA A 492 -1.58 41.49 17.48
N THR A 493 -2.69 40.81 17.78
CA THR A 493 -2.76 39.84 18.88
C THR A 493 -3.15 38.44 18.43
N VAL A 494 -3.39 38.24 17.13
CA VAL A 494 -3.86 36.97 16.59
C VAL A 494 -2.68 36.14 16.13
N ASP A 495 -2.68 34.88 16.56
CA ASP A 495 -1.78 33.83 16.11
C ASP A 495 -2.66 32.70 15.54
N VAL A 496 -2.60 32.55 14.21
CA VAL A 496 -3.40 31.61 13.42
C VAL A 496 -2.47 30.71 12.60
N ARG A 497 -2.86 29.44 12.41
CA ARG A 497 -2.04 28.44 11.71
C ARG A 497 -2.87 27.27 11.20
N SER A 498 -2.25 26.49 10.33
CA SER A 498 -2.69 25.16 9.93
C SER A 498 -4.16 25.09 9.47
N PRO A 499 -4.60 25.91 8.48
CA PRO A 499 -5.92 25.75 7.91
C PRO A 499 -6.04 24.45 7.11
N ASP A 500 -7.25 23.91 7.07
CA ASP A 500 -7.66 22.79 6.24
C ASP A 500 -9.10 22.99 5.75
N VAL A 501 -9.45 22.42 4.59
CA VAL A 501 -10.75 22.65 3.94
C VAL A 501 -11.54 21.35 3.86
N ARG A 502 -12.81 21.42 4.22
CA ARG A 502 -13.74 20.29 4.11
C ARG A 502 -13.99 19.93 2.64
N TYR A 503 -14.40 18.69 2.39
CA TYR A 503 -14.69 18.19 1.03
C TYR A 503 -15.73 19.00 0.23
N ASP A 504 -16.51 19.85 0.91
CA ASP A 504 -17.48 20.77 0.30
C ASP A 504 -16.81 21.95 -0.43
N GLY A 505 -15.51 22.16 -0.23
CA GLY A 505 -14.74 23.26 -0.81
C GLY A 505 -15.11 24.63 -0.24
N ASP A 506 -15.77 24.70 0.93
CA ASP A 506 -16.23 25.96 1.54
C ASP A 506 -15.91 26.06 3.04
N THR A 507 -16.05 24.98 3.80
CA THR A 507 -15.86 25.03 5.26
C THR A 507 -14.38 24.90 5.61
N VAL A 508 -13.76 25.96 6.13
CA VAL A 508 -12.36 25.98 6.58
C VAL A 508 -12.30 25.69 8.08
N THR A 509 -11.43 24.77 8.50
CA THR A 509 -10.99 24.64 9.90
C THR A 509 -9.58 25.16 10.07
N PHE A 510 -9.23 25.71 11.23
CA PHE A 510 -7.90 26.25 11.51
C PHE A 510 -7.66 26.36 13.03
N ALA A 511 -6.40 26.53 13.43
CA ALA A 511 -6.05 26.79 14.83
C ALA A 511 -5.80 28.28 15.05
N MET A 512 -6.40 28.88 16.08
CA MET A 512 -6.21 30.29 16.41
C MET A 512 -6.26 30.54 17.93
N ARG A 513 -5.43 31.46 18.38
CA ARG A 513 -5.58 32.18 19.66
C ARG A 513 -5.62 33.68 19.43
N THR A 514 -6.40 34.36 20.26
CA THR A 514 -6.70 35.80 20.12
C THR A 514 -5.78 36.72 20.93
N GLY A 515 -4.88 36.14 21.73
CA GLY A 515 -3.84 36.82 22.49
C GLY A 515 -2.93 35.84 23.24
N ALA A 516 -1.85 36.35 23.84
CA ALA A 516 -0.81 35.53 24.49
C ALA A 516 -1.33 34.64 25.64
N GLY A 517 -2.34 35.09 26.39
CA GLY A 517 -2.95 34.33 27.47
C GLY A 517 -3.96 33.28 27.03
N ASP A 518 -4.46 33.39 25.79
CA ASP A 518 -5.48 32.50 25.21
C ASP A 518 -4.82 31.24 24.64
N PRO A 519 -5.27 30.02 25.00
CA PRO A 519 -4.80 28.81 24.32
C PRO A 519 -5.21 28.79 22.86
N LEU A 520 -4.42 28.09 22.03
CA LEU A 520 -4.86 27.72 20.69
C LEU A 520 -6.15 26.90 20.79
N GLY A 521 -7.16 27.31 20.04
CA GLY A 521 -8.36 26.52 19.81
C GLY A 521 -8.51 26.21 18.33
N VAL A 522 -9.24 25.13 18.04
CA VAL A 522 -9.79 24.82 16.72
C VAL A 522 -11.01 25.70 16.46
N TRP A 523 -11.02 26.33 15.29
CA TRP A 523 -12.09 27.19 14.77
C TRP A 523 -12.57 26.67 13.42
N THR A 524 -13.76 27.11 13.03
CA THR A 524 -14.31 26.93 11.68
C THR A 524 -14.84 28.24 11.13
N VAL A 525 -14.79 28.43 9.81
CA VAL A 525 -15.34 29.59 9.09
C VAL A 525 -15.69 29.18 7.65
N GLY A 526 -16.73 29.79 7.05
CA GLY A 526 -17.02 29.62 5.62
C GLY A 526 -16.06 30.43 4.76
N LEU A 527 -15.89 30.08 3.48
CA LEU A 527 -15.04 30.88 2.60
C LEU A 527 -15.57 32.28 2.43
N ASP A 528 -16.86 32.56 2.58
CA ASP A 528 -17.41 33.93 2.56
C ASP A 528 -17.05 34.77 3.81
N GLY A 529 -16.35 34.18 4.79
CA GLY A 529 -16.05 34.78 6.09
C GLY A 529 -17.19 34.68 7.10
N GLY A 530 -18.29 34.01 6.76
CA GLY A 530 -19.43 33.78 7.64
C GLY A 530 -19.21 32.63 8.63
N GLY A 531 -20.00 32.62 9.71
CA GLY A 531 -20.07 31.48 10.62
C GLY A 531 -18.83 31.24 11.51
N CYS A 532 -17.90 32.19 11.59
CA CYS A 532 -16.65 31.99 12.33
C CYS A 532 -16.87 31.63 13.81
N THR A 533 -16.52 30.40 14.19
CA THR A 533 -16.82 29.84 15.52
C THR A 533 -15.65 29.05 16.08
N ARG A 534 -15.37 29.20 17.38
CA ARG A 534 -14.43 28.35 18.12
C ARG A 534 -15.11 27.06 18.52
N VAL A 535 -14.69 25.94 17.96
CA VAL A 535 -15.30 24.62 18.18
C VAL A 535 -14.74 23.91 19.43
N THR A 536 -13.51 24.27 19.84
CA THR A 536 -12.89 23.80 21.10
C THR A 536 -12.79 24.94 22.11
N PRO A 537 -13.69 25.01 23.11
CA PRO A 537 -13.67 26.06 24.12
C PRO A 537 -12.33 26.09 24.89
N ALA A 538 -11.92 27.29 25.32
CA ALA A 538 -10.72 27.46 26.14
C ALA A 538 -10.85 26.67 27.46
N GLN A 539 -9.79 25.95 27.83
CA GLN A 539 -9.69 25.23 29.09
C GLN A 539 -8.69 25.92 30.02
N PRO A 540 -8.87 25.83 31.35
CA PRO A 540 -7.88 26.36 32.29
C PRO A 540 -6.56 25.62 32.15
N ASP A 541 -5.46 26.35 32.37
CA ASP A 541 -4.13 25.75 32.47
C ASP A 541 -4.12 24.69 33.59
N GLN A 542 -3.44 23.56 33.37
CA GLN A 542 -3.31 22.48 34.34
C GLN A 542 -1.83 22.16 34.56
N ASN A 543 -1.43 21.98 35.81
CA ASN A 543 -0.03 21.71 36.19
C ASN A 543 0.99 22.73 35.63
N GLY A 544 0.56 23.98 35.42
CA GLY A 544 1.38 25.04 34.83
C GLY A 544 1.55 24.97 33.31
N LEU A 545 0.79 24.11 32.63
CA LEU A 545 0.77 23.97 31.18
C LEU A 545 -0.58 24.42 30.62
N LYS A 546 -0.53 25.12 29.49
CA LYS A 546 -1.71 25.58 28.75
C LYS A 546 -2.25 24.46 27.85
N ILE A 547 -3.58 24.36 27.75
CA ILE A 547 -4.24 23.34 26.92
C ILE A 547 -4.46 23.89 25.51
N HIS A 548 -3.56 23.56 24.60
CA HIS A 548 -3.66 23.93 23.18
C HIS A 548 -4.42 22.85 22.41
N ASN A 549 -5.24 23.26 21.45
CA ASN A 549 -5.81 22.41 20.40
C ASN A 549 -5.42 23.04 19.06
N PHE A 550 -4.69 22.30 18.22
CA PHE A 550 -4.03 22.83 17.02
C PHE A 550 -3.89 21.76 15.92
N ASP A 551 -3.42 22.18 14.74
CA ASP A 551 -3.32 21.36 13.54
C ASP A 551 -4.59 20.55 13.22
N PRO A 552 -5.76 21.20 13.08
CA PRO A 552 -6.98 20.49 12.70
C PRO A 552 -6.91 19.98 11.26
N ALA A 553 -7.50 18.81 11.03
CA ALA A 553 -7.70 18.21 9.71
C ALA A 553 -9.10 17.62 9.60
N TRP A 554 -9.77 17.88 8.47
CA TRP A 554 -11.09 17.33 8.17
C TRP A 554 -11.01 15.86 7.78
N SER A 555 -11.94 15.05 8.29
CA SER A 555 -12.17 13.72 7.74
C SER A 555 -12.65 13.81 6.29
N PRO A 556 -12.38 12.79 5.46
CA PRO A 556 -12.75 12.82 4.04
C PRO A 556 -14.27 12.69 3.81
N ASP A 557 -15.07 12.34 4.83
CA ASP A 557 -16.54 12.43 4.83
C ASP A 557 -17.05 13.78 5.40
N GLY A 558 -16.15 14.61 5.92
CA GLY A 558 -16.42 15.89 6.57
C GLY A 558 -17.29 15.82 7.83
N GLU A 559 -17.45 14.65 8.45
CA GLU A 559 -18.22 14.51 9.70
C GLU A 559 -17.38 14.75 10.97
N TRP A 560 -16.05 14.70 10.84
CA TRP A 560 -15.11 14.74 11.96
C TRP A 560 -13.94 15.70 11.70
N ILE A 561 -13.36 16.17 12.81
CA ILE A 561 -12.10 16.92 12.83
C ILE A 561 -11.13 16.15 13.73
N VAL A 562 -9.95 15.83 13.20
CA VAL A 562 -8.80 15.33 13.97
C VAL A 562 -7.86 16.50 14.25
N PHE A 563 -7.30 16.59 15.45
CA PHE A 563 -6.40 17.68 15.84
C PHE A 563 -5.40 17.23 16.90
N ALA A 564 -4.26 17.92 17.00
CA ALA A 564 -3.29 17.74 18.08
C ALA A 564 -3.72 18.52 19.34
N SER A 565 -3.53 17.94 20.53
CA SER A 565 -3.90 18.56 21.80
C SER A 565 -2.91 18.29 22.91
N THR A 566 -2.62 19.30 23.73
CA THR A 566 -1.78 19.16 24.94
C THR A 566 -2.57 18.76 26.18
N ARG A 567 -3.82 18.31 26.02
CA ARG A 567 -4.66 17.84 27.15
C ARG A 567 -4.03 16.66 27.88
N GLY A 568 -3.20 15.88 27.18
CA GLY A 568 -2.55 14.67 27.67
C GLY A 568 -3.53 13.54 27.95
N LYS A 569 -2.99 12.38 28.33
CA LYS A 569 -3.76 11.18 28.66
C LYS A 569 -4.70 11.41 29.84
N ALA A 570 -5.92 10.87 29.73
CA ALA A 570 -6.89 10.90 30.83
C ALA A 570 -6.32 10.26 32.11
N GLY A 571 -6.34 11.01 33.21
CA GLY A 571 -5.77 10.60 34.51
C GLY A 571 -4.39 11.19 34.79
N ASP A 572 -3.55 11.35 33.77
CA ASP A 572 -2.21 11.95 33.87
C ASP A 572 -2.25 13.48 33.65
N GLY A 573 -3.08 13.93 32.71
CA GLY A 573 -3.18 15.33 32.31
C GLY A 573 -2.01 15.79 31.44
N PRO A 574 -1.85 17.11 31.23
CA PRO A 574 -0.79 17.66 30.40
C PRO A 574 0.61 17.31 30.90
N SER A 575 1.50 16.97 29.98
CA SER A 575 2.86 16.54 30.26
C SER A 575 3.87 17.26 29.36
N ARG A 576 5.16 16.90 29.47
CA ARG A 576 6.22 17.40 28.59
C ARG A 576 6.87 16.27 27.80
N SER A 577 7.40 16.59 26.61
CA SER A 577 8.17 15.63 25.83
C SER A 577 9.46 15.26 26.54
N ARG A 578 9.94 14.04 26.29
CA ARG A 578 11.02 13.44 27.08
C ARG A 578 12.40 13.96 26.74
N LYS A 579 12.59 14.59 25.58
CA LYS A 579 13.90 15.09 25.12
C LYS A 579 13.99 16.61 25.15
N LEU A 580 13.01 17.30 24.58
CA LEU A 580 13.03 18.76 24.47
C LEU A 580 12.33 19.46 25.64
N PHE A 581 11.59 18.72 26.47
CA PHE A 581 10.81 19.26 27.58
C PHE A 581 9.84 20.36 27.14
N LEU A 582 9.37 20.33 25.90
CA LEU A 582 8.27 21.16 25.39
C LEU A 582 6.94 20.54 25.83
N PRO A 583 5.81 21.29 25.84
CA PRO A 583 4.50 20.67 26.05
C PRO A 583 4.32 19.48 25.10
N GLN A 584 3.83 18.36 25.63
CA GLN A 584 3.57 17.16 24.84
C GLN A 584 2.16 17.24 24.23
N SER A 585 1.97 16.67 23.03
CA SER A 585 0.68 16.60 22.36
C SER A 585 0.33 15.19 21.91
N ASP A 586 -0.97 14.85 21.99
CA ASP A 586 -1.58 13.64 21.43
C ASP A 586 -2.60 14.03 20.35
N LEU A 587 -3.01 13.08 19.52
CA LEU A 587 -4.12 13.27 18.58
C LEU A 587 -5.47 13.01 19.24
N TRP A 588 -6.44 13.83 18.89
CA TRP A 588 -7.82 13.77 19.33
C TRP A 588 -8.75 13.93 18.14
N ARG A 589 -9.96 13.40 18.24
CA ARG A 589 -11.04 13.62 17.27
C ARG A 589 -12.29 14.16 17.94
N MET A 590 -13.08 14.88 17.16
CA MET A 590 -14.44 15.32 17.53
C MET A 590 -15.32 15.38 16.29
N ARG A 591 -16.63 15.35 16.48
CA ARG A 591 -17.60 15.67 15.43
C ARG A 591 -17.41 17.12 14.97
N ALA A 592 -17.84 17.41 13.75
CA ALA A 592 -17.79 18.76 13.16
C ALA A 592 -18.42 19.85 14.05
N ASP A 593 -19.39 19.49 14.89
CA ASP A 593 -20.08 20.38 15.83
C ASP A 593 -19.38 20.52 17.21
N GLY A 594 -18.24 19.86 17.41
CA GLY A 594 -17.46 19.87 18.64
C GLY A 594 -17.86 18.81 19.67
N THR A 595 -18.86 17.97 19.38
CA THR A 595 -19.25 16.86 20.26
C THR A 595 -18.42 15.60 20.03
N GLY A 596 -18.58 14.58 20.88
CA GLY A 596 -17.92 13.27 20.67
C GLY A 596 -16.40 13.31 20.76
N LEU A 597 -15.86 14.17 21.63
CA LEU A 597 -14.41 14.31 21.86
C LEU A 597 -13.81 12.98 22.35
N GLU A 598 -12.78 12.50 21.65
CA GLU A 598 -12.11 11.23 21.93
C GLU A 598 -10.60 11.33 21.67
N GLN A 599 -9.81 10.74 22.56
CA GLN A 599 -8.35 10.64 22.40
C GLN A 599 -8.00 9.48 21.46
N MET A 600 -7.15 9.73 20.47
CA MET A 600 -6.73 8.74 19.50
C MET A 600 -5.35 8.15 19.83
N THR A 601 -4.44 8.98 20.34
CA THR A 601 -3.08 8.55 20.68
C THR A 601 -2.66 8.95 22.09
N VAL A 602 -1.66 8.25 22.64
CA VAL A 602 -1.36 8.25 24.09
C VAL A 602 0.14 8.08 24.39
N LEU A 603 1.02 8.61 23.53
CA LEU A 603 2.46 8.41 23.67
C LEU A 603 3.07 9.44 24.63
N THR A 604 4.24 9.13 25.20
CA THR A 604 4.90 10.07 26.14
C THR A 604 5.61 11.26 25.48
N ASN A 605 5.54 11.36 24.15
CA ASN A 605 6.11 12.44 23.34
C ASN A 605 5.05 13.02 22.39
N SER A 606 5.43 13.99 21.57
CA SER A 606 4.49 14.79 20.79
C SER A 606 4.10 14.12 19.46
N GLU A 607 2.81 14.18 19.14
CA GLU A 607 2.27 13.90 17.81
C GLU A 607 1.56 15.14 17.27
N ILE A 608 1.90 15.52 16.04
CA ILE A 608 1.50 16.79 15.41
C ILE A 608 1.17 16.61 13.93
N GLY A 609 0.54 17.63 13.33
CA GLY A 609 0.22 17.67 11.91
C GLY A 609 -0.57 16.46 11.39
N PRO A 610 -1.70 16.07 12.01
CA PRO A 610 -2.54 15.01 11.47
C PRO A 610 -3.08 15.40 10.08
N GLN A 611 -3.16 14.43 9.17
CA GLN A 611 -3.73 14.57 7.83
C GLN A 611 -4.45 13.26 7.45
N PHE A 612 -5.37 13.31 6.50
CA PHE A 612 -6.05 12.12 6.01
C PHE A 612 -5.44 11.63 4.69
N MET A 613 -5.30 10.31 4.60
CA MET A 613 -5.13 9.62 3.32
C MET A 613 -6.49 9.51 2.63
N ARG A 614 -6.49 9.41 1.30
CA ARG A 614 -7.70 9.24 0.47
C ARG A 614 -8.55 8.06 0.93
N GLU A 615 -7.92 6.97 1.37
CA GLU A 615 -8.63 5.78 1.86
C GLU A 615 -9.29 5.95 3.24
N GLY A 616 -9.07 7.08 3.94
CA GLY A 616 -9.68 7.37 5.23
C GLY A 616 -8.86 6.97 6.47
N ARG A 617 -7.56 6.69 6.31
CA ARG A 617 -6.60 6.58 7.42
C ARG A 617 -6.02 7.94 7.79
N VAL A 618 -5.54 8.07 9.03
CA VAL A 618 -4.87 9.29 9.52
C VAL A 618 -3.37 9.09 9.46
N THR A 619 -2.64 10.08 8.94
CA THR A 619 -1.17 10.20 9.02
C THR A 619 -0.78 11.31 9.96
N MET A 620 0.38 11.22 10.59
CA MET A 620 0.89 12.26 11.50
C MET A 620 2.41 12.21 11.60
N THR A 621 2.99 13.27 12.17
CA THR A 621 4.39 13.30 12.58
C THR A 621 4.50 12.97 14.07
N THR A 622 5.33 11.99 14.41
CA THR A 622 5.54 11.51 15.78
C THR A 622 6.97 11.79 16.23
N GLU A 623 7.11 12.40 17.41
CA GLU A 623 8.37 12.56 18.13
C GLU A 623 8.78 11.26 18.80
N LYS A 624 9.99 10.80 18.49
CA LYS A 624 10.53 9.53 18.97
C LYS A 624 11.78 9.76 19.78
N VAL A 625 11.83 9.15 20.95
CA VAL A 625 12.93 9.28 21.89
C VAL A 625 13.28 7.92 22.46
N SER A 626 14.53 7.49 22.27
CA SER A 626 15.12 6.38 23.01
C SER A 626 16.58 6.68 23.33
N LYS A 627 17.27 5.73 23.97
CA LYS A 627 18.70 5.87 24.23
C LYS A 627 19.44 6.17 22.92
N ASP A 628 20.20 7.26 22.91
CA ASP A 628 21.02 7.72 21.78
C ASP A 628 20.25 7.93 20.45
N PHE A 629 18.91 8.10 20.51
CA PHE A 629 18.05 8.25 19.34
C PHE A 629 16.98 9.32 19.57
N TYR A 630 16.86 10.26 18.63
CA TYR A 630 15.87 11.34 18.65
C TYR A 630 15.47 11.73 17.23
N GLN A 631 14.19 11.63 16.88
CA GLN A 631 13.69 11.94 15.54
C GLN A 631 12.22 12.37 15.51
N LEU A 632 11.84 13.03 14.41
CA LEU A 632 10.45 13.18 13.98
C LEU A 632 10.19 12.30 12.76
N SER A 633 9.20 11.43 12.82
CA SER A 633 8.92 10.48 11.74
C SER A 633 7.43 10.40 11.43
N GLY A 634 7.11 10.07 10.18
CA GLY A 634 5.72 9.85 9.77
C GLY A 634 5.17 8.53 10.30
N ARG A 635 3.96 8.53 10.85
CA ARG A 635 3.20 7.32 11.19
C ARG A 635 1.78 7.40 10.61
N ARG A 636 1.04 6.31 10.65
CA ARG A 636 -0.39 6.26 10.30
C ARG A 636 -1.21 5.46 11.32
N MET A 637 -2.52 5.65 11.35
CA MET A 637 -3.46 4.79 12.09
C MET A 637 -4.79 4.62 11.35
N ASN A 638 -5.49 3.52 11.62
CA ASN A 638 -6.86 3.33 11.14
C ASN A 638 -7.84 4.21 11.95
N TRP A 639 -9.01 4.46 11.37
CA TRP A 639 -10.04 5.26 12.01
C TRP A 639 -10.59 4.60 13.29
N ASP A 640 -10.66 3.28 13.35
CA ASP A 640 -11.13 2.53 14.53
C ASP A 640 -10.06 2.38 15.64
N LEU A 641 -9.01 3.21 15.60
CA LEU A 641 -7.89 3.23 16.55
C LEU A 641 -6.98 2.00 16.52
N THR A 642 -7.14 1.14 15.51
CA THR A 642 -6.27 -0.02 15.28
C THR A 642 -5.11 0.31 14.34
N ASP A 643 -4.13 -0.60 14.26
CA ASP A 643 -2.98 -0.54 13.34
C ASP A 643 -2.26 0.81 13.39
N TYR A 644 -1.82 1.19 14.59
CA TYR A 644 -0.94 2.33 14.79
C TYR A 644 0.46 1.99 14.23
N HIS A 645 0.75 2.46 13.02
CA HIS A 645 1.73 1.83 12.14
C HIS A 645 2.87 2.78 11.70
N PRO A 646 4.14 2.33 11.67
CA PRO A 646 5.26 3.02 11.02
C PRO A 646 4.97 3.38 9.56
N LEU A 647 5.05 4.65 9.15
CA LEU A 647 4.74 5.04 7.77
C LEU A 647 6.00 5.30 6.92
N LEU A 648 6.76 6.35 7.25
CA LEU A 648 7.93 6.79 6.48
C LEU A 648 8.94 7.53 7.35
N ALA A 649 10.18 7.66 6.89
CA ALA A 649 11.26 8.35 7.59
C ALA A 649 11.46 7.90 9.05
N GLN A 650 11.31 6.60 9.32
CA GLN A 650 11.38 6.09 10.69
C GLN A 650 12.76 6.29 11.32
N ARG A 651 13.81 6.35 10.49
CA ARG A 651 15.21 6.50 10.90
C ARG A 651 16.00 7.30 9.86
N ALA A 652 16.87 8.20 10.32
CA ALA A 652 17.84 8.92 9.49
C ALA A 652 18.95 7.97 9.07
N GLU A 653 19.49 7.25 10.04
CA GLU A 653 20.44 6.16 9.88
C GLU A 653 19.82 4.87 10.42
N SER A 654 19.91 3.80 9.65
CA SER A 654 19.41 2.49 10.04
C SER A 654 20.57 1.56 10.36
N PRO A 655 20.45 0.72 11.41
CA PRO A 655 21.37 -0.38 11.62
C PRO A 655 21.21 -1.46 10.54
N TYR A 656 22.07 -2.49 10.61
CA TYR A 656 22.10 -3.63 9.69
C TYR A 656 22.52 -3.24 8.27
N GLY A 657 23.41 -2.26 8.16
CA GLY A 657 24.11 -1.96 6.92
C GLY A 657 24.97 -3.13 6.42
N ASP A 658 25.37 -3.98 7.36
CA ASP A 658 26.03 -5.26 7.20
C ASP A 658 25.33 -6.26 8.15
N PRO A 659 24.78 -7.39 7.66
CA PRO A 659 24.13 -8.37 8.53
C PRO A 659 25.09 -9.07 9.52
N ASP A 660 26.40 -9.05 9.25
CA ASP A 660 27.43 -9.63 10.13
C ASP A 660 27.93 -8.64 11.20
N ASP A 661 27.60 -7.35 11.08
CA ASP A 661 27.87 -6.30 12.06
C ASP A 661 26.59 -5.53 12.39
N LEU A 662 25.93 -5.90 13.49
CA LEU A 662 24.68 -5.28 13.93
C LEU A 662 24.80 -3.78 14.24
N ALA A 663 26.02 -3.28 14.47
CA ALA A 663 26.28 -1.87 14.71
C ALA A 663 26.56 -1.07 13.42
N ALA A 664 26.72 -1.74 12.28
CA ALA A 664 26.95 -1.07 11.00
C ALA A 664 25.74 -0.23 10.61
N LEU A 665 25.92 1.10 10.61
CA LEU A 665 24.90 2.06 10.22
C LEU A 665 25.01 2.41 8.74
N ARG A 666 23.85 2.61 8.10
CA ARG A 666 23.74 3.24 6.78
C ARG A 666 22.68 4.33 6.80
N PRO A 667 22.88 5.45 6.10
CA PRO A 667 21.84 6.44 5.90
C PRO A 667 20.61 5.83 5.19
N SER A 668 19.45 5.87 5.84
CA SER A 668 18.17 5.44 5.24
C SER A 668 17.58 6.60 4.43
N ILE A 669 16.74 7.45 5.02
CA ILE A 669 16.36 8.73 4.42
C ILE A 669 17.43 9.80 4.64
N GLY A 670 18.26 9.62 5.68
CA GLY A 670 19.35 10.53 5.99
C GLY A 670 18.90 11.86 6.59
N TYR A 671 17.64 12.01 7.02
CA TYR A 671 17.13 13.21 7.72
C TYR A 671 16.49 12.81 9.04
N GLN A 672 16.67 13.62 10.08
CA GLN A 672 16.15 13.35 11.43
C GLN A 672 14.68 13.73 11.60
N GLN A 673 14.15 14.58 10.73
CA GLN A 673 12.79 15.07 10.79
C GLN A 673 12.08 14.89 9.45
N ALA A 674 10.86 14.35 9.51
CA ALA A 674 9.87 14.39 8.44
C ALA A 674 8.61 15.04 8.97
N THR A 675 8.26 16.22 8.45
CA THR A 675 7.10 17.02 8.84
C THR A 675 6.23 17.34 7.63
N ASP A 676 5.04 17.91 7.87
CA ASP A 676 4.07 18.24 6.82
C ASP A 676 3.75 17.06 5.87
N VAL A 677 3.60 15.85 6.43
CA VAL A 677 3.32 14.63 5.66
C VAL A 677 1.89 14.67 5.13
N ARG A 678 1.73 14.79 3.81
CA ARG A 678 0.43 14.82 3.11
C ARG A 678 0.40 13.85 1.94
N GLU A 679 -0.71 13.17 1.72
CA GLU A 679 -0.88 12.38 0.50
C GLU A 679 -1.19 13.31 -0.69
N GLY A 680 -0.42 13.19 -1.76
CA GLY A 680 -0.67 13.87 -3.03
C GLY A 680 -1.75 13.17 -3.86
N SER A 681 -2.18 13.81 -4.96
CA SER A 681 -3.30 13.29 -5.76
C SER A 681 -3.06 11.88 -6.33
N ASP A 682 -1.80 11.55 -6.62
CA ASP A 682 -1.33 10.25 -7.15
C ASP A 682 -1.01 9.21 -6.05
N GLY A 683 -1.29 9.53 -4.78
CA GLY A 683 -1.06 8.65 -3.63
C GLY A 683 0.41 8.54 -3.18
N SER A 684 1.32 9.37 -3.71
CA SER A 684 2.66 9.59 -3.13
C SER A 684 2.57 10.56 -1.95
N PHE A 685 3.48 10.45 -0.97
CA PHE A 685 3.54 11.41 0.12
C PHE A 685 4.41 12.61 -0.23
N LEU A 686 3.86 13.80 -0.10
CA LEU A 686 4.61 15.05 -0.06
C LEU A 686 5.09 15.25 1.38
N ILE A 687 6.37 15.52 1.55
CA ILE A 687 7.01 15.60 2.87
C ILE A 687 8.05 16.72 2.91
N ILE A 688 8.25 17.31 4.08
CA ILE A 688 9.35 18.22 4.35
C ILE A 688 10.37 17.50 5.22
N LEU A 689 11.61 17.43 4.75
CA LEU A 689 12.71 16.74 5.43
C LEU A 689 13.74 17.74 5.95
N SER A 690 14.19 17.55 7.19
CA SER A 690 15.22 18.40 7.81
C SER A 690 16.02 17.66 8.87
N ASP A 691 17.15 18.24 9.27
CA ASP A 691 17.86 17.84 10.49
C ASP A 691 17.21 18.49 11.72
N ALA A 692 17.40 17.88 12.89
CA ALA A 692 16.85 18.41 14.14
C ALA A 692 17.39 19.83 14.41
N GLY A 693 16.48 20.74 14.78
CA GLY A 693 16.79 22.14 15.07
C GLY A 693 16.57 23.10 13.90
N ALA A 694 16.16 22.62 12.72
CA ALA A 694 15.75 23.49 11.62
C ALA A 694 14.56 24.37 12.03
N ARG A 695 14.72 25.69 11.92
CA ARG A 695 13.74 26.67 12.39
C ARG A 695 12.61 26.90 11.38
N GLY A 696 11.45 27.35 11.87
CA GLY A 696 10.31 27.75 11.05
C GLY A 696 9.69 26.62 10.23
N GLY A 697 9.87 25.35 10.63
CA GLY A 697 9.45 24.19 9.85
C GLY A 697 10.12 24.08 8.47
N ALA A 698 11.27 24.74 8.30
CA ALA A 698 11.98 24.81 7.04
C ALA A 698 12.73 23.51 6.74
N GLY A 699 12.58 22.97 5.54
CA GLY A 699 13.33 21.80 5.09
C GLY A 699 13.43 21.68 3.57
N THR A 700 13.86 20.52 3.12
CA THR A 700 13.81 20.13 1.71
C THR A 700 12.45 19.52 1.37
N LEU A 701 11.94 19.82 0.18
CA LEU A 701 10.74 19.17 -0.35
C LEU A 701 11.08 17.78 -0.89
N GLY A 702 10.44 16.76 -0.33
CA GLY A 702 10.53 15.37 -0.78
C GLY A 702 9.20 14.82 -1.30
N ILE A 703 9.29 13.89 -2.25
CA ILE A 703 8.16 13.07 -2.72
C ILE A 703 8.51 11.62 -2.46
N PHE A 704 7.72 10.96 -1.61
CA PHE A 704 7.89 9.56 -1.25
C PHE A 704 6.85 8.68 -1.93
N ASN A 705 7.29 7.89 -2.92
CA ASN A 705 6.48 6.89 -3.60
C ASN A 705 6.31 5.65 -2.71
N ARG A 706 5.17 5.56 -2.03
CA ARG A 706 4.87 4.49 -1.06
C ARG A 706 4.84 3.07 -1.64
N SER A 707 4.91 2.88 -2.97
CA SER A 707 4.84 1.54 -3.58
C SER A 707 6.19 0.87 -3.85
N VAL A 708 7.29 1.52 -3.50
CA VAL A 708 8.62 1.00 -3.84
C VAL A 708 9.36 0.40 -2.63
N GLY A 709 9.01 0.84 -1.42
CA GLY A 709 9.61 0.39 -0.16
C GLY A 709 10.46 1.46 0.53
N PRO A 710 11.17 1.13 1.63
CA PRO A 710 12.12 2.02 2.28
C PRO A 710 13.24 2.52 1.36
N MET A 711 13.80 3.67 1.72
CA MET A 711 14.90 4.33 1.00
C MET A 711 16.24 4.09 1.71
N GLU A 712 17.31 3.97 0.91
CA GLU A 712 18.70 4.01 1.35
C GLU A 712 19.43 5.08 0.53
N VAL A 713 19.96 6.10 1.20
CA VAL A 713 20.67 7.20 0.51
C VAL A 713 21.95 6.68 -0.14
N GLY A 714 22.15 7.03 -1.41
CA GLY A 714 23.38 6.71 -2.14
C GLY A 714 23.41 5.29 -2.73
N ARG A 715 22.34 4.51 -2.60
CA ARG A 715 22.19 3.24 -3.31
C ARG A 715 21.79 3.48 -4.76
N ASP A 716 22.57 2.95 -5.70
CA ASP A 716 22.45 3.20 -7.15
C ASP A 716 22.60 1.93 -8.00
N ASP A 717 22.50 0.74 -7.41
CA ASP A 717 22.51 -0.51 -8.16
C ASP A 717 21.32 -0.60 -9.14
N PRO A 718 21.47 -1.28 -10.30
CA PRO A 718 20.45 -1.30 -11.35
C PRO A 718 19.08 -1.85 -10.93
N GLY A 719 19.00 -2.62 -9.83
CA GLY A 719 17.76 -3.18 -9.29
C GLY A 719 17.03 -2.28 -8.31
N PHE A 720 17.67 -1.21 -7.85
CA PHE A 720 17.13 -0.33 -6.84
C PHE A 720 16.30 0.80 -7.48
N LEU A 721 14.99 0.75 -7.23
CA LEU A 721 14.10 1.87 -7.53
C LEU A 721 14.04 2.76 -6.28
N ALA A 722 14.45 4.02 -6.41
CA ALA A 722 14.38 4.96 -5.29
C ALA A 722 12.92 5.30 -4.97
N SER A 723 12.55 5.23 -3.69
CA SER A 723 11.21 5.62 -3.23
C SER A 723 11.12 7.10 -2.90
N LEU A 724 12.23 7.80 -2.66
CA LEU A 724 12.26 9.23 -2.34
C LEU A 724 12.88 10.02 -3.49
N THR A 725 12.20 11.09 -3.91
CA THR A 725 12.75 12.13 -4.80
C THR A 725 12.89 13.43 -4.02
N ILE A 726 14.07 14.05 -4.05
CA ILE A 726 14.28 15.42 -3.56
C ILE A 726 14.06 16.37 -4.73
N VAL A 727 13.05 17.24 -4.61
CA VAL A 727 12.58 18.10 -5.74
C VAL A 727 13.55 19.23 -6.04
N ASP A 728 14.10 19.87 -5.00
CA ASP A 728 15.12 20.92 -5.11
C ASP A 728 16.31 20.58 -4.20
N PRO A 729 17.38 19.97 -4.73
CA PRO A 729 18.57 19.63 -3.95
C PRO A 729 19.31 20.83 -3.35
N ALA A 730 19.07 22.07 -3.80
CA ALA A 730 19.71 23.26 -3.27
C ALA A 730 19.12 23.69 -1.91
N ALA A 731 17.85 23.37 -1.68
CA ALA A 731 17.17 23.55 -0.40
C ALA A 731 17.49 22.36 0.51
N THR A 732 18.68 22.31 1.10
CA THR A 732 19.24 21.09 1.69
C THR A 732 18.51 20.56 2.93
N GLY A 733 17.80 21.40 3.68
CA GLY A 733 17.21 21.02 4.98
C GLY A 733 18.22 20.66 6.07
N ARG A 734 19.53 20.89 5.85
CA ARG A 734 20.60 20.53 6.78
C ARG A 734 20.87 21.63 7.79
N VAL A 735 21.12 21.24 9.04
CA VAL A 735 21.48 22.16 10.13
C VAL A 735 22.99 22.15 10.32
N GLY A 736 23.59 23.31 10.59
CA GLY A 736 25.05 23.47 10.67
C GLY A 736 25.72 23.62 9.30
N SER A 737 24.93 23.67 8.22
CA SER A 737 25.39 23.88 6.84
C SER A 737 24.49 24.89 6.12
N ALA A 738 25.05 25.62 5.16
CA ALA A 738 24.27 26.60 4.40
C ALA A 738 23.30 25.91 3.42
N THR A 739 22.05 26.34 3.42
CA THR A 739 21.05 25.99 2.41
C THR A 739 20.92 27.11 1.36
N GLN A 740 20.39 26.79 0.18
CA GLN A 740 19.89 27.78 -0.79
C GLN A 740 18.39 27.56 -0.97
N GLY A 741 17.63 28.23 -0.13
CA GLY A 741 16.20 28.12 -0.03
C GLY A 741 15.73 27.04 0.94
N ALA A 742 14.44 27.06 1.23
CA ALA A 742 13.75 26.04 2.02
C ALA A 742 12.26 26.01 1.68
N TYR A 743 11.60 24.93 2.07
CA TYR A 743 10.20 24.65 1.79
C TYR A 743 9.42 24.30 3.07
N ARG A 744 8.10 24.55 3.05
CA ARG A 744 7.13 24.03 4.03
C ARG A 744 5.72 23.91 3.46
N ASN A 745 4.88 23.07 4.09
CA ASN A 745 3.46 22.87 3.77
C ASN A 745 3.15 22.57 2.29
N PRO A 746 3.62 21.43 1.74
CA PRO A 746 3.31 21.05 0.37
C PRO A 746 1.88 20.51 0.23
N SER A 747 1.21 20.86 -0.87
CA SER A 747 -0.09 20.34 -1.28
C SER A 747 -0.16 20.19 -2.81
N THR A 748 -1.07 19.37 -3.33
CA THR A 748 -1.14 19.12 -4.78
C THR A 748 -1.97 20.18 -5.51
N LEU A 749 -1.53 20.59 -6.70
CA LEU A 749 -2.29 21.41 -7.65
C LEU A 749 -3.00 20.55 -8.72
N PRO A 750 -4.09 21.05 -9.34
CA PRO A 750 -4.83 20.30 -10.37
C PRO A 750 -3.98 19.87 -11.58
N ASP A 751 -3.00 20.68 -11.97
CA ASP A 751 -2.08 20.41 -13.08
C ASP A 751 -0.92 19.46 -12.73
N GLY A 752 -0.90 18.94 -11.49
CA GLY A 752 0.12 18.00 -11.01
C GLY A 752 1.37 18.65 -10.44
N ARG A 753 1.46 19.98 -10.42
CA ARG A 753 2.49 20.69 -9.64
C ARG A 753 2.16 20.65 -8.15
N ILE A 754 3.10 21.11 -7.34
CA ILE A 754 2.96 21.18 -5.88
C ILE A 754 2.82 22.65 -5.48
N LEU A 755 1.73 23.00 -4.78
CA LEU A 755 1.60 24.25 -4.04
C LEU A 755 2.44 24.13 -2.77
N VAL A 756 3.37 25.03 -2.56
CA VAL A 756 4.27 24.99 -1.40
C VAL A 756 4.70 26.39 -1.00
N SER A 757 5.02 26.57 0.27
CA SER A 757 5.64 27.81 0.74
C SER A 757 7.15 27.70 0.53
N TYR A 758 7.76 28.67 -0.15
CA TYR A 758 9.18 28.70 -0.47
C TYR A 758 9.81 29.99 0.05
N THR A 759 10.97 29.87 0.67
CA THR A 759 11.81 31.01 1.03
C THR A 759 13.12 30.95 0.27
N GLY A 760 13.60 32.09 -0.23
CA GLY A 760 14.93 32.23 -0.84
C GLY A 760 16.08 32.32 0.16
N TYR A 761 15.84 31.99 1.44
CA TYR A 761 16.83 32.09 2.52
C TYR A 761 18.14 31.36 2.17
N ALA A 762 19.26 32.05 2.35
CA ALA A 762 20.59 31.48 2.18
C ALA A 762 21.37 31.59 3.50
N GLY A 763 21.71 30.44 4.09
CA GLY A 763 22.34 30.37 5.41
C GLY A 763 22.04 29.07 6.14
N ASP A 764 22.39 28.99 7.42
CA ASP A 764 22.08 27.84 8.28
C ASP A 764 20.65 27.97 8.83
N LEU A 765 19.83 26.92 8.65
CA LEU A 765 18.46 26.87 9.15
C LEU A 765 18.39 26.79 10.69
N GLY A 766 19.43 26.29 11.36
CA GLY A 766 19.47 26.21 12.83
C GLY A 766 19.56 27.58 13.51
N THR A 767 20.10 28.58 12.81
CA THR A 767 20.30 29.94 13.31
C THR A 767 19.38 30.99 12.67
N ALA A 768 18.44 30.57 11.81
CA ALA A 768 17.55 31.48 11.11
C ALA A 768 16.67 32.26 12.10
N THR A 769 16.71 33.59 12.05
CA THR A 769 15.84 34.47 12.86
C THR A 769 14.72 35.11 12.05
N SER A 770 14.74 34.93 10.73
CA SER A 770 13.75 35.44 9.80
C SER A 770 13.70 34.53 8.56
N LEU A 771 12.52 34.18 8.10
CA LEU A 771 12.27 33.42 6.88
C LEU A 771 11.09 34.07 6.17
N ASP A 772 11.33 34.62 4.99
CA ASP A 772 10.32 35.29 4.16
C ASP A 772 9.79 34.28 3.14
N TRP A 773 8.51 33.91 3.26
CA TRP A 773 7.90 32.80 2.54
C TRP A 773 6.93 33.29 1.48
N ASP A 774 7.12 32.88 0.24
CA ASP A 774 6.17 33.05 -0.86
C ASP A 774 5.43 31.73 -1.13
N LEU A 775 4.20 31.81 -1.62
CA LEU A 775 3.52 30.64 -2.18
C LEU A 775 3.94 30.45 -3.63
N VAL A 776 4.42 29.25 -3.95
CA VAL A 776 4.87 28.88 -5.29
C VAL A 776 4.19 27.59 -5.75
N ALA A 777 3.97 27.48 -7.06
CA ALA A 777 3.77 26.20 -7.74
C ALA A 777 5.14 25.67 -8.17
N ILE A 778 5.53 24.48 -7.72
CA ILE A 778 6.77 23.82 -8.13
C ILE A 778 6.47 22.57 -8.97
N ASP A 779 7.19 22.44 -10.07
CA ASP A 779 7.18 21.24 -10.90
C ASP A 779 7.97 20.11 -10.20
N PRO A 780 7.32 18.96 -9.89
CA PRO A 780 7.92 17.92 -9.06
C PRO A 780 9.07 17.17 -9.75
N HIS A 781 9.24 17.31 -11.07
CA HIS A 781 10.23 16.57 -11.85
C HIS A 781 11.44 17.45 -12.22
N THR A 782 11.22 18.74 -12.42
CA THR A 782 12.26 19.70 -12.85
C THR A 782 12.69 20.66 -11.75
N GLY A 783 11.91 20.81 -10.66
CA GLY A 783 12.13 21.80 -9.61
C GLY A 783 11.84 23.25 -10.04
N ALA A 784 11.29 23.46 -11.24
CA ALA A 784 10.94 24.78 -11.73
C ALA A 784 9.80 25.38 -10.90
N ARG A 785 9.96 26.64 -10.46
CA ARG A 785 9.00 27.35 -9.59
C ARG A 785 8.30 28.48 -10.34
N GLN A 786 7.01 28.64 -10.07
CA GLN A 786 6.21 29.82 -10.41
C GLN A 786 5.69 30.43 -9.11
N THR A 787 6.02 31.69 -8.84
CA THR A 787 5.42 32.43 -7.72
C THR A 787 3.95 32.68 -7.99
N LEU A 788 3.11 32.34 -7.01
CA LEU A 788 1.65 32.54 -7.04
C LEU A 788 1.24 33.72 -6.17
N ILE A 789 1.74 33.76 -4.93
CA ILE A 789 1.48 34.83 -3.96
C ILE A 789 2.81 35.23 -3.32
N ALA A 790 3.19 36.49 -3.49
CA ALA A 790 4.33 37.12 -2.83
C ALA A 790 3.90 38.42 -2.15
N GLY A 791 4.62 38.84 -1.12
CA GLY A 791 4.25 40.02 -0.34
C GLY A 791 5.16 40.22 0.87
N GLY A 792 4.96 41.34 1.59
CA GLY A 792 5.67 41.56 2.84
C GLY A 792 5.12 40.67 3.94
N GLY A 793 5.97 39.87 4.58
CA GLY A 793 5.58 38.97 5.65
C GLY A 793 5.99 37.53 5.33
N SER A 794 5.08 36.58 5.50
CA SER A 794 5.31 35.17 5.21
C SER A 794 3.97 34.51 4.93
N GLN A 795 3.87 33.92 3.75
CA GLN A 795 2.69 33.29 3.21
C GLN A 795 2.89 31.78 3.35
N VAL A 796 2.15 31.16 4.27
CA VAL A 796 2.40 29.79 4.73
C VAL A 796 1.10 28.99 4.87
N ASP A 797 1.25 27.69 5.12
CA ASP A 797 0.16 26.76 5.43
C ASP A 797 -0.98 26.78 4.38
N ALA A 798 -0.64 26.98 3.10
CA ALA A 798 -1.63 27.14 2.05
C ALA A 798 -2.34 25.81 1.69
N VAL A 799 -3.65 25.89 1.48
CA VAL A 799 -4.52 24.79 1.05
C VAL A 799 -5.48 25.27 -0.04
N LEU A 800 -5.76 24.41 -1.01
CA LEU A 800 -6.78 24.67 -2.04
C LEU A 800 -8.15 24.25 -1.53
N ALA A 801 -9.14 25.11 -1.74
CA ALA A 801 -10.53 24.77 -1.47
C ALA A 801 -11.13 23.96 -2.64
N MET A 802 -10.85 22.66 -2.65
CA MET A 802 -11.30 21.72 -3.67
C MET A 802 -12.58 20.98 -3.22
N LYS A 803 -13.48 20.74 -4.17
CA LYS A 803 -14.63 19.83 -3.96
C LYS A 803 -14.28 18.39 -4.33
N TYR A 804 -14.65 17.45 -3.49
CA TYR A 804 -14.60 16.03 -3.81
C TYR A 804 -15.73 15.25 -3.13
N PRO A 805 -16.17 14.10 -3.69
CA PRO A 805 -17.21 13.29 -3.06
C PRO A 805 -16.75 12.80 -1.67
N PRO A 806 -17.64 12.77 -0.66
CA PRO A 806 -17.28 12.28 0.66
C PRO A 806 -16.82 10.83 0.58
N ARG A 807 -15.74 10.50 1.28
CA ARG A 807 -15.15 9.16 1.27
C ARG A 807 -15.26 8.53 2.65
N SER A 808 -15.52 7.23 2.69
CA SER A 808 -15.61 6.48 3.94
C SER A 808 -14.29 6.47 4.71
N LEU A 809 -14.40 6.41 6.02
CA LEU A 809 -13.26 6.23 6.92
C LEU A 809 -12.74 4.79 6.87
N TYR A 810 -11.44 4.61 7.14
CA TYR A 810 -10.81 3.29 7.04
C TYR A 810 -10.92 2.52 8.35
N TYR A 811 -11.66 1.41 8.33
CA TYR A 811 -11.76 0.45 9.44
C TYR A 811 -10.87 -0.76 9.18
N ASN A 812 -10.40 -1.41 10.24
CA ASN A 812 -9.54 -2.57 10.12
C ASN A 812 -10.21 -3.69 9.31
N ARG A 813 -9.44 -4.31 8.40
CA ARG A 813 -9.91 -5.41 7.56
C ARG A 813 -9.00 -6.62 7.80
N ARG A 814 -9.59 -7.77 8.14
CA ARG A 814 -8.85 -9.05 8.27
C ARG A 814 -8.13 -9.51 7.00
N GLN A 815 -8.43 -8.90 5.86
CA GLN A 815 -7.94 -9.30 4.53
C GLN A 815 -6.50 -8.87 4.22
N LEU A 816 -5.85 -8.10 5.10
CA LEU A 816 -4.43 -7.75 4.97
C LEU A 816 -3.56 -8.77 5.71
N VAL A 817 -2.33 -8.99 5.24
CA VAL A 817 -1.36 -9.89 5.90
C VAL A 817 -1.02 -9.43 7.32
N PHE A 818 -1.18 -8.13 7.59
CA PHE A 818 -1.01 -7.49 8.90
C PHE A 818 -2.35 -6.95 9.44
N GLY A 819 -3.46 -7.53 8.98
CA GLY A 819 -4.80 -7.10 9.37
C GLY A 819 -5.08 -7.47 10.82
N GLY A 820 -5.73 -6.54 11.51
CA GLY A 820 -6.33 -6.83 12.80
C GLY A 820 -7.84 -6.98 12.70
N SER A 821 -8.48 -7.15 13.85
CA SER A 821 -9.91 -6.97 14.02
C SER A 821 -10.22 -6.47 15.40
N ILE A 822 -11.40 -5.87 15.57
CA ILE A 822 -11.92 -5.57 16.90
C ILE A 822 -12.58 -6.83 17.46
N ASN A 823 -12.17 -7.24 18.67
CA ASN A 823 -12.88 -8.25 19.45
C ASN A 823 -13.45 -7.64 20.74
N PRO A 824 -14.77 -7.34 20.78
CA PRO A 824 -15.42 -6.76 21.95
C PRO A 824 -15.28 -7.57 23.24
N SER A 825 -14.92 -8.85 23.17
CA SER A 825 -14.74 -9.71 24.36
C SER A 825 -13.43 -9.43 25.13
N LEU A 826 -12.58 -8.51 24.66
CA LEU A 826 -11.30 -8.20 25.30
C LEU A 826 -11.40 -7.18 26.43
N ASP A 827 -12.59 -6.62 26.68
CA ASP A 827 -12.87 -5.69 27.79
C ASP A 827 -11.90 -4.50 27.84
N GLY A 828 -11.53 -3.97 26.67
CA GLY A 828 -10.66 -2.80 26.53
C GLY A 828 -9.18 -3.12 26.35
N ASP A 829 -8.71 -4.34 26.60
CA ASP A 829 -7.34 -4.75 26.28
C ASP A 829 -7.16 -5.04 24.78
N ALA A 830 -5.90 -5.26 24.37
CA ALA A 830 -5.55 -5.70 23.03
C ALA A 830 -4.85 -7.08 23.04
N VAL A 831 -4.94 -7.81 21.94
CA VAL A 831 -4.19 -9.05 21.70
C VAL A 831 -3.23 -8.85 20.54
N VAL A 832 -1.97 -9.20 20.79
CA VAL A 832 -0.92 -9.23 19.78
C VAL A 832 -0.51 -10.68 19.54
N HIS A 833 -0.48 -11.07 18.27
CA HIS A 833 0.15 -12.30 17.81
C HIS A 833 1.37 -11.95 16.97
N MET A 834 2.54 -12.50 17.28
CA MET A 834 3.71 -12.43 16.41
C MET A 834 4.02 -13.85 15.93
N PRO A 835 3.82 -14.18 14.64
CA PRO A 835 4.16 -15.48 14.10
C PRO A 835 5.66 -15.80 14.21
N ASP A 836 6.51 -14.77 14.17
CA ASP A 836 7.96 -14.87 14.35
C ASP A 836 8.52 -13.56 14.91
N ALA A 837 8.67 -13.47 16.23
CA ALA A 837 9.09 -12.23 16.89
C ALA A 837 10.53 -11.80 16.50
N PRO A 838 11.55 -12.69 16.48
CA PRO A 838 12.88 -12.34 15.97
C PRO A 838 12.86 -11.70 14.59
N LEU A 839 12.11 -12.24 13.64
CA LEU A 839 12.02 -11.66 12.29
C LEU A 839 11.37 -10.28 12.30
N VAL A 840 10.24 -10.12 13.00
CA VAL A 840 9.50 -8.85 13.05
C VAL A 840 10.35 -7.73 13.65
N PHE A 841 11.16 -8.04 14.67
CA PHE A 841 12.05 -7.06 15.26
C PHE A 841 13.07 -6.50 14.25
N THR A 842 13.50 -7.27 13.24
CA THR A 842 14.37 -6.73 12.17
C THR A 842 13.72 -5.62 11.35
N LEU A 843 12.38 -5.55 11.28
CA LEU A 843 11.63 -4.46 10.65
C LEU A 843 11.39 -3.29 11.62
N LEU A 844 11.12 -3.59 12.88
CA LEU A 844 10.86 -2.57 13.90
C LEU A 844 12.13 -1.78 14.26
N THR A 845 13.31 -2.38 14.10
CA THR A 845 14.59 -1.75 14.43
C THR A 845 15.46 -1.38 13.24
N GLY A 846 15.15 -1.86 12.03
CA GLY A 846 15.89 -1.57 10.80
C GLY A 846 14.98 -1.22 9.62
N ASN A 847 15.41 -0.28 8.79
CA ASN A 847 14.63 0.23 7.65
C ASN A 847 15.47 0.29 6.36
N LEU A 848 16.30 -0.73 6.13
CA LEU A 848 17.07 -0.90 4.90
C LEU A 848 16.52 -2.06 4.08
N ARG A 849 16.71 -1.95 2.77
CA ARG A 849 16.41 -3.02 1.82
C ARG A 849 17.63 -3.93 1.64
N ARG A 850 18.09 -4.51 2.75
CA ARG A 850 19.29 -5.34 2.88
C ARG A 850 18.95 -6.65 3.62
N GLY A 851 19.92 -7.56 3.70
CA GLY A 851 19.80 -8.79 4.47
C GLY A 851 19.48 -8.52 5.95
N ARG A 852 18.84 -9.49 6.60
CA ARG A 852 18.26 -9.35 7.93
C ARG A 852 19.00 -10.21 8.94
N PRO A 853 19.37 -9.67 10.11
CA PRO A 853 20.10 -10.42 11.13
C PRO A 853 19.18 -11.29 11.98
N VAL A 854 18.29 -12.07 11.35
CA VAL A 854 17.27 -12.86 12.07
C VAL A 854 17.94 -13.85 13.02
N ASP A 855 19.01 -14.51 12.57
CA ASP A 855 19.78 -15.48 13.37
C ASP A 855 20.37 -14.86 14.63
N ALA A 856 20.82 -13.61 14.57
CA ALA A 856 21.32 -12.89 15.74
C ALA A 856 20.22 -12.66 16.79
N PHE A 857 18.95 -12.60 16.36
CA PHE A 857 17.80 -12.41 17.25
C PHE A 857 17.20 -13.74 17.73
N ARG A 858 17.61 -14.90 17.17
CA ARG A 858 17.14 -16.23 17.59
C ARG A 858 17.61 -16.64 18.99
N SER A 859 18.58 -15.94 19.58
CA SER A 859 18.95 -16.13 20.98
C SER A 859 17.86 -15.68 21.95
N ALA A 860 16.89 -14.89 21.49
CA ALA A 860 15.76 -14.47 22.30
C ALA A 860 14.88 -15.66 22.71
N THR A 861 14.50 -15.70 23.98
CA THR A 861 13.60 -16.72 24.54
C THR A 861 12.34 -16.14 25.13
N GLN A 862 12.27 -14.82 25.28
CA GLN A 862 11.12 -14.11 25.82
C GLN A 862 11.03 -12.68 25.27
N LEU A 863 9.82 -12.14 25.28
CA LEU A 863 9.53 -10.75 25.02
C LEU A 863 9.26 -10.03 26.35
N ALA A 864 10.04 -9.02 26.68
CA ALA A 864 9.76 -8.08 27.75
C ALA A 864 8.97 -6.88 27.23
N ILE A 865 7.93 -6.51 27.97
CA ILE A 865 7.03 -5.42 27.62
C ILE A 865 7.19 -4.34 28.67
N TYR A 866 7.51 -3.14 28.23
CA TYR A 866 7.70 -1.98 29.09
C TYR A 866 6.63 -0.93 28.82
N VAL A 867 6.22 -0.23 29.88
CA VAL A 867 5.42 0.99 29.79
C VAL A 867 6.30 2.16 30.17
N GLU A 868 6.25 3.21 29.34
CA GLU A 868 6.98 4.44 29.62
C GLU A 868 6.09 5.41 30.39
N GLY A 869 6.62 5.99 31.48
CA GLY A 869 5.93 7.03 32.23
C GLY A 869 6.12 8.41 31.59
N PHE A 870 5.06 9.23 31.64
CA PHE A 870 5.11 10.63 31.21
C PHE A 870 6.12 11.45 32.01
N ALA A 871 6.78 12.41 31.35
CA ALA A 871 7.57 13.41 32.05
C ALA A 871 6.64 14.38 32.79
N PRO A 872 6.79 14.59 34.11
CA PRO A 872 5.98 15.55 34.85
C PRO A 872 6.03 16.94 34.20
N ALA A 873 4.94 17.71 34.32
CA ALA A 873 4.86 19.07 33.78
C ALA A 873 5.96 20.02 34.29
N SER A 874 6.56 19.73 35.46
CA SER A 874 7.69 20.46 36.05
C SER A 874 9.06 20.05 35.52
N THR A 875 9.15 19.06 34.63
CA THR A 875 10.44 18.54 34.11
C THR A 875 11.12 19.57 33.23
N THR A 876 12.38 19.88 33.53
CA THR A 876 13.21 20.82 32.77
C THR A 876 14.56 20.25 32.34
N SER A 877 14.86 19.01 32.73
CA SER A 877 16.09 18.29 32.39
C SER A 877 15.85 16.78 32.43
N GLY A 878 16.65 16.03 31.67
CA GLY A 878 16.61 14.57 31.68
C GLY A 878 17.18 13.95 32.95
N ASN A 879 16.85 12.67 33.18
CA ASN A 879 17.37 11.85 34.28
C ASN A 879 18.29 10.71 33.80
N GLN A 880 18.71 10.77 32.53
CA GLN A 880 19.60 9.81 31.87
C GLN A 880 20.82 10.55 31.29
N ASP A 881 21.91 9.81 31.03
CA ASP A 881 23.19 10.38 30.59
C ASP A 881 23.12 11.11 29.23
N ASP A 882 22.21 10.68 28.35
CA ASP A 882 21.96 11.32 27.05
C ASP A 882 20.94 12.49 27.14
N GLY A 883 20.56 12.88 28.36
CA GLY A 883 19.72 14.04 28.64
C GLY A 883 18.23 13.83 28.38
N ARG A 884 17.75 12.60 28.15
CA ARG A 884 16.31 12.30 28.09
C ARG A 884 15.73 12.05 29.48
N TYR A 885 14.42 12.25 29.63
CA TYR A 885 13.66 11.75 30.77
C TYR A 885 13.21 10.31 30.50
N GLU A 886 13.29 9.45 31.50
CA GLU A 886 12.79 8.08 31.45
C GLU A 886 12.22 7.65 32.80
N SER A 887 11.04 7.04 32.76
CA SER A 887 10.36 6.45 33.91
C SER A 887 9.79 5.10 33.47
N ARG A 888 10.64 4.28 32.87
CA ARG A 888 10.27 2.99 32.28
C ARG A 888 9.98 1.95 33.35
N GLN A 889 8.87 1.26 33.21
CA GLN A 889 8.45 0.18 34.10
C GLN A 889 8.25 -1.10 33.30
N LEU A 890 8.76 -2.23 33.81
CA LEU A 890 8.46 -3.54 33.23
C LEU A 890 6.99 -3.87 33.52
N PHE A 891 6.19 -4.02 32.47
CA PHE A 891 4.81 -4.47 32.57
C PHE A 891 4.74 -5.97 32.79
N GLY A 892 5.53 -6.74 32.03
CA GLY A 892 5.59 -8.18 32.16
C GLY A 892 6.45 -8.83 31.08
N LYS A 893 6.48 -10.17 31.09
CA LYS A 893 7.27 -10.96 30.13
C LYS A 893 6.46 -12.12 29.58
N VAL A 894 6.62 -12.39 28.29
CA VAL A 894 5.95 -13.50 27.60
C VAL A 894 7.00 -14.40 26.95
N PRO A 895 7.01 -15.72 27.25
CA PRO A 895 7.97 -16.63 26.62
C PRO A 895 7.68 -16.79 25.13
N LEU A 896 8.76 -16.89 24.33
CA LEU A 896 8.68 -17.29 22.94
C LEU A 896 8.54 -18.81 22.83
N ARG A 897 7.88 -19.26 21.76
CA ARG A 897 7.81 -20.66 21.37
C ARG A 897 9.06 -21.10 20.64
N GLY A 898 9.21 -22.41 20.41
CA GLY A 898 10.38 -22.98 19.74
C GLY A 898 10.56 -22.49 18.30
N ASP A 899 9.50 -21.99 17.67
CA ASP A 899 9.51 -21.34 16.35
C ASP A 899 9.68 -19.80 16.43
N GLY A 900 9.89 -19.23 17.64
CA GLY A 900 9.98 -17.79 17.87
C GLY A 900 8.64 -17.06 17.95
N SER A 901 7.52 -17.79 17.86
CA SER A 901 6.17 -17.20 17.91
C SER A 901 5.71 -16.88 19.33
N LEU A 902 4.80 -15.91 19.46
CA LEU A 902 4.12 -15.59 20.73
C LEU A 902 2.73 -15.02 20.49
N LYS A 903 1.84 -15.19 21.47
CA LYS A 903 0.53 -14.52 21.50
C LYS A 903 0.27 -13.97 22.90
N MET A 904 0.01 -12.68 22.98
CA MET A 904 -0.07 -11.95 24.25
C MET A 904 -1.28 -11.04 24.32
N GLN A 905 -1.78 -10.81 25.54
CA GLN A 905 -2.76 -9.79 25.85
C GLN A 905 -2.06 -8.63 26.57
N VAL A 906 -2.22 -7.42 26.07
CA VAL A 906 -1.52 -6.21 26.53
C VAL A 906 -2.51 -5.07 26.71
N PRO A 907 -2.20 -4.08 27.57
CA PRO A 907 -3.09 -2.95 27.78
C PRO A 907 -3.21 -2.14 26.48
N ALA A 908 -4.44 -1.77 26.11
CA ALA A 908 -4.67 -0.82 25.03
C ALA A 908 -4.53 0.63 25.55
N GLN A 909 -4.37 1.58 24.62
CA GLN A 909 -4.23 3.01 24.94
C GLN A 909 -3.15 3.29 26.00
N VAL A 910 -2.04 2.55 25.90
CA VAL A 910 -0.81 2.76 26.67
C VAL A 910 0.37 2.70 25.71
N GLY A 911 1.30 3.65 25.82
CA GLY A 911 2.60 3.59 25.15
C GLY A 911 3.42 2.41 25.67
N VAL A 912 3.70 1.44 24.81
CA VAL A 912 4.49 0.24 25.11
C VAL A 912 5.81 0.23 24.33
N ILE A 913 6.84 -0.34 24.94
CA ILE A 913 8.13 -0.63 24.31
C ILE A 913 8.37 -2.13 24.44
N LEU A 914 8.69 -2.78 23.32
CA LEU A 914 8.92 -4.22 23.27
C LEU A 914 10.42 -4.50 23.16
N GLU A 915 10.88 -5.52 23.88
CA GLU A 915 12.29 -5.93 23.92
C GLU A 915 12.41 -7.45 23.87
N LEU A 916 13.17 -7.95 22.90
CA LEU A 916 13.58 -9.34 22.89
C LEU A 916 14.69 -9.56 23.91
N GLN A 917 14.55 -10.57 24.76
CA GLN A 917 15.56 -10.94 25.75
C GLN A 917 15.97 -12.41 25.62
N ASP A 918 17.23 -12.69 25.93
CA ASP A 918 17.74 -14.05 26.06
C ASP A 918 17.24 -14.74 27.36
N ASP A 919 17.71 -15.96 27.59
CA ASP A 919 17.37 -16.77 28.77
C ASP A 919 17.87 -16.19 30.09
N SER A 920 18.94 -15.39 30.05
CA SER A 920 19.45 -14.63 31.20
C SER A 920 18.63 -13.37 31.51
N GLY A 921 17.74 -12.98 30.60
CA GLY A 921 16.98 -11.73 30.66
C GLY A 921 17.75 -10.52 30.14
N SER A 922 18.87 -10.73 29.43
CA SER A 922 19.64 -9.66 28.81
C SER A 922 18.97 -9.22 27.50
N PRO A 923 18.96 -7.91 27.17
CA PRO A 923 18.40 -7.42 25.92
C PRO A 923 19.18 -7.98 24.71
N VAL A 924 18.45 -8.57 23.77
CA VAL A 924 18.93 -8.93 22.43
C VAL A 924 18.70 -7.76 21.49
N VAL A 925 17.49 -7.19 21.50
CA VAL A 925 17.12 -6.00 20.73
C VAL A 925 15.90 -5.32 21.34
N THR A 926 15.94 -3.99 21.43
CA THR A 926 14.88 -3.16 22.00
C THR A 926 14.30 -2.26 20.92
N MET A 927 12.98 -2.10 20.88
CA MET A 927 12.36 -1.07 20.04
C MET A 927 12.85 0.32 20.45
N GLY A 928 13.25 1.13 19.46
CA GLY A 928 13.69 2.52 19.66
C GLY A 928 12.54 3.53 19.77
N GLU A 929 11.31 3.05 19.86
CA GLU A 929 10.10 3.86 19.79
C GLU A 929 8.96 3.21 20.55
N GLU A 930 8.06 4.04 21.09
CA GLU A 930 6.81 3.58 21.68
C GLU A 930 5.84 3.14 20.57
N HIS A 931 5.05 2.13 20.88
CA HIS A 931 3.91 1.67 20.10
C HIS A 931 2.66 1.75 20.98
N GLN A 932 1.47 1.74 20.38
CA GLN A 932 0.21 1.67 21.11
C GLN A 932 -0.74 0.75 20.37
N LEU A 933 -1.72 0.22 21.10
CA LEU A 933 -2.79 -0.61 20.54
C LEU A 933 -4.14 0.00 20.87
N GLY A 934 -5.10 -0.18 19.98
CA GLY A 934 -6.48 0.25 20.13
C GLY A 934 -7.25 -0.63 21.13
N PRO A 935 -8.29 -0.08 21.78
CA PRO A 935 -9.16 -0.89 22.63
C PRO A 935 -9.76 -2.05 21.85
N ASN A 936 -9.75 -3.25 22.44
CA ASN A 936 -10.28 -4.47 21.82
C ASN A 936 -9.57 -4.89 20.52
N GLU A 937 -8.40 -4.32 20.21
CA GLU A 937 -7.65 -4.68 19.01
C GLU A 937 -7.11 -6.10 19.11
N GLN A 938 -7.29 -6.88 18.05
CA GLN A 938 -6.55 -8.11 17.81
C GLN A 938 -5.70 -7.90 16.58
N ILE A 939 -4.37 -7.98 16.70
CA ILE A 939 -3.45 -7.76 15.58
C ILE A 939 -2.46 -8.90 15.46
N THR A 940 -2.18 -9.30 14.21
CA THR A 940 -1.05 -10.17 13.89
C THR A 940 0.07 -9.29 13.35
N MET A 941 1.13 -9.12 14.14
CA MET A 941 2.30 -8.34 13.77
C MET A 941 3.30 -9.26 13.08
N GLY A 942 3.50 -9.04 11.78
CA GLY A 942 4.47 -9.78 11.00
C GLY A 942 3.98 -11.08 10.39
N ILE A 943 4.95 -11.85 9.89
CA ILE A 943 4.79 -13.13 9.21
C ILE A 943 5.94 -14.04 9.66
N ASP A 944 5.89 -15.33 9.38
CA ASP A 944 7.03 -16.22 9.57
C ASP A 944 8.14 -15.99 8.52
N MET A 945 9.36 -16.41 8.85
CA MET A 945 10.54 -16.21 8.00
C MET A 945 10.44 -16.87 6.62
N GLN A 946 9.74 -18.01 6.49
CA GLN A 946 9.67 -18.74 5.22
C GLN A 946 8.77 -18.03 4.21
N LEU A 947 7.79 -17.26 4.68
CA LEU A 947 6.89 -16.48 3.83
C LEU A 947 7.26 -15.00 3.72
N PHE A 948 8.26 -14.54 4.49
CA PHE A 948 8.68 -13.14 4.50
C PHE A 948 9.04 -12.61 3.12
N ASP A 949 9.86 -13.33 2.37
CA ASP A 949 10.33 -12.84 1.08
C ASP A 949 9.20 -12.71 0.07
N ALA A 950 8.17 -13.57 0.20
CA ALA A 950 6.98 -13.56 -0.64
C ALA A 950 6.02 -12.41 -0.34
N VAL A 951 5.95 -11.97 0.92
CA VAL A 951 4.98 -10.94 1.36
C VAL A 951 5.64 -9.58 1.55
N CYS A 952 6.73 -9.53 2.30
CA CYS A 952 7.40 -8.32 2.74
C CYS A 952 8.58 -7.94 1.84
N GLY A 953 9.22 -8.94 1.21
CA GLY A 953 10.46 -8.76 0.46
C GLY A 953 10.36 -7.74 -0.68
N GLY A 954 9.18 -7.64 -1.32
CA GLY A 954 8.90 -6.69 -2.39
C GLY A 954 9.17 -5.23 -2.00
N CYS A 955 8.84 -4.88 -0.76
CA CYS A 955 9.10 -3.56 -0.20
C CYS A 955 10.40 -3.56 0.59
N HIS A 956 10.57 -4.48 1.54
CA HIS A 956 11.60 -4.42 2.58
C HIS A 956 12.90 -5.17 2.26
N GLY A 957 13.01 -5.78 1.07
CA GLY A 957 14.15 -6.64 0.70
C GLY A 957 14.03 -8.02 1.33
N SER A 958 14.72 -9.02 0.78
CA SER A 958 14.66 -10.38 1.29
C SER A 958 15.39 -10.55 2.63
N VAL A 959 15.15 -11.67 3.31
CA VAL A 959 15.90 -12.06 4.51
C VAL A 959 17.39 -12.21 4.21
N SER A 960 17.74 -12.80 3.07
CA SER A 960 19.14 -12.99 2.65
C SER A 960 19.82 -11.70 2.18
N GLY A 961 19.04 -10.70 1.75
CA GLY A 961 19.52 -9.50 1.05
C GLY A 961 19.66 -9.67 -0.46
N SER A 962 19.46 -10.89 -0.99
CA SER A 962 19.43 -11.17 -2.42
C SER A 962 18.10 -10.74 -3.04
N GLU A 963 18.13 -9.96 -4.11
CA GLU A 963 16.94 -9.57 -4.86
C GLU A 963 16.22 -10.79 -5.43
N LEU A 964 16.95 -11.82 -5.85
CA LEU A 964 16.42 -13.05 -6.43
C LEU A 964 15.51 -13.84 -5.48
N ASP A 965 15.64 -13.62 -4.17
CA ASP A 965 14.80 -14.29 -3.18
C ASP A 965 13.47 -13.57 -2.98
N VAL A 966 13.31 -12.33 -3.47
CA VAL A 966 12.04 -11.60 -3.45
C VAL A 966 11.08 -12.15 -4.50
N ILE A 967 10.30 -13.16 -4.10
CA ILE A 967 9.44 -13.95 -4.99
C ILE A 967 7.96 -13.74 -4.69
N VAL A 968 7.09 -14.41 -5.44
CA VAL A 968 5.64 -14.43 -5.18
C VAL A 968 5.21 -15.87 -4.98
N THR A 969 4.52 -16.13 -3.87
CA THR A 969 4.07 -17.48 -3.50
C THR A 969 2.55 -17.52 -3.36
N PRO A 970 1.84 -18.42 -4.05
CA PRO A 970 0.37 -18.52 -4.02
C PRO A 970 -0.25 -18.67 -2.63
N ASP A 971 0.45 -19.35 -1.70
CA ASP A 971 -0.07 -19.69 -0.37
C ASP A 971 0.39 -18.75 0.75
N ALA A 972 1.06 -17.64 0.40
CA ALA A 972 1.63 -16.75 1.40
C ALA A 972 0.56 -16.13 2.34
N LEU A 973 -0.65 -15.85 1.83
CA LEU A 973 -1.71 -15.21 2.60
C LEU A 973 -2.37 -16.15 3.63
N THR A 974 -2.54 -17.42 3.31
CA THR A 974 -3.19 -18.41 4.19
C THR A 974 -2.19 -19.05 5.17
N GLY A 975 -0.91 -19.08 4.81
CA GLY A 975 0.18 -19.51 5.68
C GLY A 975 0.66 -18.44 6.67
N ALA A 976 0.46 -17.14 6.38
CA ALA A 976 1.13 -16.04 7.08
C ALA A 976 0.99 -16.03 8.61
N SER A 977 -0.14 -16.50 9.13
CA SER A 977 -0.42 -16.54 10.57
C SER A 977 -0.19 -17.91 11.21
N GLN A 978 0.30 -18.90 10.47
CA GLN A 978 0.58 -20.24 11.02
C GLN A 978 1.80 -20.18 11.94
N SER A 979 1.63 -20.65 13.18
CA SER A 979 2.70 -20.72 14.19
C SER A 979 2.25 -21.56 15.38
N LEU A 980 3.20 -21.97 16.22
CA LEU A 980 2.94 -22.71 17.46
C LEU A 980 2.08 -21.94 18.47
N SER A 981 2.04 -20.60 18.39
CA SER A 981 1.23 -19.74 19.28
C SER A 981 -0.15 -19.37 18.72
N ALA A 982 -0.45 -19.65 17.44
CA ALA A 982 -1.65 -19.12 16.77
C ALA A 982 -2.97 -19.53 17.45
N ALA A 983 -3.10 -20.83 17.76
CA ALA A 983 -4.30 -21.41 18.37
C ALA A 983 -4.36 -21.23 19.90
N GLU A 984 -3.39 -20.56 20.49
CA GLU A 984 -3.29 -20.47 21.95
C GLU A 984 -4.16 -19.37 22.53
N THR A 985 -4.49 -19.54 23.80
CA THR A 985 -4.99 -18.46 24.64
C THR A 985 -3.87 -17.44 24.80
N PRO A 986 -4.13 -16.14 24.57
CA PRO A 986 -3.12 -15.10 24.77
C PRO A 986 -2.57 -15.13 26.20
N THR A 987 -1.24 -15.07 26.31
CA THR A 987 -0.57 -14.96 27.61
C THR A 987 -0.76 -13.53 28.14
N ARG A 988 -1.21 -13.39 29.39
CA ARG A 988 -1.16 -12.10 30.09
C ARG A 988 0.22 -11.96 30.74
N PRO A 989 1.02 -10.92 30.37
CA PRO A 989 2.38 -10.69 30.84
C PRO A 989 2.56 -10.59 32.35
#